data_AF-A0A8B6BHP4-F1
#
_entry.id   AF-A0A8B6BHP4-F1
#
_cell.length_a   1.000
_cell.length_b   1.000
_cell.length_c   1.000
_cell.angle_alpha   90.00
_cell.angle_beta   90.00
_cell.angle_gamma   90.00
#
_symmetry.space_group_name_H-M   'P 1'
#
loop_
_entity.id
_entity.type
_entity.pdbx_description
1 polymer ?
#
loop_
_entity_poly.entity_id
_entity_poly.type
_entity_poly.pdbx_seq_one_letter_code
_entity_poly.pdbx_strand_id
1 'polypeptide(L)'
;MASVDLFLYVFVTLLCLFDFGFTQAVISQSIDITMKGANVTKHDEYLCSGHRLPRGDTYIVQFEAIQDIGQAHHILLFGCAEPAKTDPTWHCGQICKSTEQILFAWAKNAPPLTLPKDVGFHVSGSSNIAYIVVQIHYAKPLLKGDRPDRSGIKLHVTNQKQFFEAGIYLLLSYSTIIRPQQKKVHSDISCEFKASGNIYPFGYRTHAHSLSRVISGYQVNRTTNGYNMIGKGNPQWPQSFYPVQSKVVIKPGDYLVGRCTYNSMSRNRNTYIGSTADDEMCNFYIMYYTPAGTRLSSRTCAGNNIPNLVNNLPAGSDVELPHNPKLEAVAHSHHGHMGNPEGHEGPSTTTTTTTTTTTTSVPTVKQGTHYLGQSSEFGLPLPQVQGVSFDSTGLMGQIAGVTTDKQGNVYVFHRAERVWDYNAFKFDNTINNQHRPISTNTIVIYNKDGQIIRQLGKNMFFMPHGIEVDDNNNIWVTDVGLHQVLRIPAGKDTPDFILGEKFVPGSDMTHFCKPTDVVVLKTGEFFVSDGYCNARVIKFDKNGNVIKTFGTQNMGQRGDDGYPLPGQFNIPHGMTLVEDKQWLCVADRENGRIQCFDLDGNFQRQYHPKEFGSRLFAVEFCPLHGGMLFAVNGPAGPNGAPVQGIIVDMETGNTLETFNNQQGLKNPHDVAVDSTNLRVYVVELNPNKLWKFDMNPLFTKAVPS
;
A
#
# COMPACT_ATOMS: atom_id res chain seq x y z
N MET A 1 8.54 14.24 -92.19
CA MET A 1 8.69 12.84 -91.76
C MET A 1 9.98 12.79 -90.94
N ALA A 2 10.01 12.96 -89.62
CA ALA A 2 8.94 12.87 -88.61
C ALA A 2 8.39 11.44 -88.42
N SER A 3 9.29 10.52 -88.07
CA SER A 3 9.13 9.11 -87.68
C SER A 3 10.57 8.53 -87.68
N VAL A 4 11.15 7.92 -86.64
CA VAL A 4 10.75 7.58 -85.26
C VAL A 4 11.95 7.91 -84.35
N ASP A 5 11.75 8.48 -83.15
CA ASP A 5 12.67 8.31 -81.98
C ASP A 5 12.16 8.98 -80.67
N LEU A 6 10.85 8.95 -80.40
CA LEU A 6 10.24 9.61 -79.23
C LEU A 6 9.77 8.64 -78.14
N PHE A 7 10.54 7.58 -77.85
CA PHE A 7 10.17 6.58 -76.83
C PHE A 7 11.28 6.06 -75.91
N LEU A 8 12.54 6.49 -76.08
CA LEU A 8 13.67 5.96 -75.27
C LEU A 8 14.40 7.00 -74.40
N TYR A 9 14.04 8.29 -74.45
CA TYR A 9 14.71 9.37 -73.69
C TYR A 9 13.91 9.99 -72.54
N VAL A 10 12.68 9.51 -72.29
CA VAL A 10 11.82 9.99 -71.17
C VAL A 10 11.90 9.08 -69.94
N PHE A 11 12.36 7.83 -70.09
CA PHE A 11 12.35 6.83 -69.01
C PHE A 11 13.64 6.72 -68.18
N VAL A 12 14.72 7.39 -68.60
CA VAL A 12 16.04 7.30 -67.93
C VAL A 12 16.34 8.54 -67.07
N THR A 13 15.73 9.68 -67.38
CA THR A 13 15.87 10.96 -66.62
C THR A 13 14.86 11.14 -65.50
N LEU A 14 14.01 10.14 -65.22
CA LEU A 14 13.03 10.16 -64.11
C LEU A 14 13.40 9.26 -62.91
N LEU A 15 14.60 8.66 -62.92
CA LEU A 15 15.06 7.70 -61.90
C LEU A 15 16.25 8.18 -61.04
N CYS A 16 16.58 9.48 -61.10
CA CYS A 16 17.69 10.07 -60.32
C CYS A 16 17.28 11.21 -59.37
N LEU A 17 15.98 11.33 -59.02
CA LEU A 17 15.47 12.38 -58.11
C LEU A 17 14.55 11.87 -56.98
N PHE A 18 14.46 10.56 -56.78
CA PHE A 18 13.76 9.94 -55.64
C PHE A 18 14.67 9.17 -54.69
N ASP A 19 15.92 9.62 -54.56
CA ASP A 19 16.79 9.30 -53.42
C ASP A 19 16.91 10.49 -52.45
N PHE A 20 15.83 11.27 -52.33
CA PHE A 20 15.51 11.92 -51.07
C PHE A 20 15.15 10.83 -50.05
N GLY A 21 16.18 10.18 -49.51
CA GLY A 21 16.05 9.41 -48.29
C GLY A 21 15.45 10.32 -47.24
N PHE A 22 14.20 10.05 -46.86
CA PHE A 22 13.50 10.78 -45.80
C PHE A 22 14.19 10.51 -44.46
N THR A 23 15.24 11.26 -44.19
CA THR A 23 15.52 11.75 -42.85
C THR A 23 14.31 12.58 -42.43
N GLN A 24 13.27 11.88 -41.96
CA GLN A 24 12.20 12.50 -41.19
C GLN A 24 12.88 13.25 -40.06
N ALA A 25 12.93 14.58 -40.17
CA ALA A 25 13.39 15.42 -39.10
C ALA A 25 12.50 15.10 -37.90
N VAL A 26 13.08 14.41 -36.89
CA VAL A 26 12.34 14.01 -35.71
C VAL A 26 11.88 15.31 -35.06
N ILE A 27 10.58 15.59 -35.14
CA ILE A 27 9.97 16.77 -34.53
C ILE A 27 9.95 16.52 -33.03
N SER A 28 11.11 16.71 -32.39
CA SER A 28 11.30 16.67 -30.95
C SER A 28 10.56 17.85 -30.36
N GLN A 29 9.34 17.60 -29.90
CA GLN A 29 8.53 18.61 -29.23
C GLN A 29 8.97 18.71 -27.76
N SER A 30 8.98 19.91 -27.19
CA SER A 30 9.29 20.12 -25.79
C SER A 30 8.02 20.43 -24.99
N ILE A 31 7.81 19.73 -23.87
CA ILE A 31 6.74 20.01 -22.91
C ILE A 31 7.38 20.47 -21.59
N ASP A 32 7.15 21.73 -21.22
CA ASP A 32 7.67 22.31 -19.97
C ASP A 32 6.74 21.99 -18.79
N ILE A 33 7.16 21.09 -17.92
CA ILE A 33 6.44 20.69 -16.69
C ILE A 33 6.97 21.53 -15.52
N THR A 34 6.39 22.71 -15.33
CA THR A 34 6.85 23.75 -14.38
C THR A 34 5.87 24.04 -13.24
N MET A 35 6.35 24.68 -12.17
CA MET A 35 5.45 25.28 -11.18
C MET A 35 4.61 26.39 -11.82
N LYS A 36 3.29 26.36 -11.60
CA LYS A 36 2.35 27.34 -12.17
C LYS A 36 2.27 28.60 -11.30
N GLY A 37 3.45 29.08 -10.90
CA GLY A 37 3.64 30.06 -9.83
C GLY A 37 3.65 29.38 -8.46
N ALA A 38 4.84 28.98 -8.00
CA ALA A 38 5.10 28.61 -6.61
C ALA A 38 5.40 29.86 -5.79
N ASN A 39 4.69 30.06 -4.68
CA ASN A 39 4.93 31.14 -3.72
C ASN A 39 5.40 30.53 -2.39
N VAL A 40 6.71 30.31 -2.28
CA VAL A 40 7.32 29.65 -1.13
C VAL A 40 7.41 30.62 0.04
N THR A 41 6.79 30.28 1.17
CA THR A 41 6.68 31.16 2.34
C THR A 41 7.37 30.61 3.59
N LYS A 42 7.79 29.34 3.56
CA LYS A 42 8.46 28.64 4.67
C LYS A 42 9.80 28.05 4.23
N HIS A 43 10.57 27.60 5.21
CA HIS A 43 11.68 26.68 4.98
C HIS A 43 11.16 25.25 4.75
N ASP A 44 11.96 24.45 4.05
CA ASP A 44 11.69 23.05 3.70
C ASP A 44 10.28 22.76 3.16
N GLU A 45 9.81 23.63 2.27
CA GLU A 45 8.47 23.59 1.70
C GLU A 45 8.45 22.72 0.43
N TYR A 46 7.65 21.66 0.43
CA TYR A 46 7.42 20.81 -0.75
C TYR A 46 6.17 21.27 -1.49
N LEU A 47 6.30 21.69 -2.74
CA LEU A 47 5.21 22.15 -3.60
C LEU A 47 5.06 21.25 -4.83
N CYS A 48 3.83 21.08 -5.29
CA CYS A 48 3.39 20.18 -6.35
C CYS A 48 2.56 20.95 -7.40
N SER A 49 2.74 20.64 -8.69
CA SER A 49 1.99 21.22 -9.82
C SER A 49 1.67 20.14 -10.85
N GLY A 50 0.38 19.99 -11.20
CA GLY A 50 -0.13 18.93 -12.06
C GLY A 50 -0.36 19.39 -13.50
N HIS A 51 0.23 18.68 -14.47
CA HIS A 51 0.13 18.98 -15.90
C HIS A 51 -0.56 17.86 -16.67
N ARG A 52 -1.55 18.22 -17.48
CA ARG A 52 -2.27 17.29 -18.35
C ARG A 52 -1.52 17.12 -19.65
N LEU A 53 -1.27 15.88 -20.08
CA LEU A 53 -0.57 15.64 -21.33
C LEU A 53 -1.48 15.85 -22.57
N PRO A 54 -0.89 16.19 -23.74
CA PRO A 54 -1.59 16.16 -25.03
C PRO A 54 -2.19 14.78 -25.32
N ARG A 55 -3.28 14.71 -26.10
CA ARG A 55 -3.85 13.42 -26.53
C ARG A 55 -2.97 12.75 -27.59
N GLY A 56 -2.76 11.45 -27.47
CA GLY A 56 -1.96 10.63 -28.40
C GLY A 56 -0.73 10.04 -27.72
N ASP A 57 -0.26 8.89 -28.23
CA ASP A 57 0.91 8.21 -27.67
C ASP A 57 2.15 9.10 -27.76
N THR A 58 2.80 9.31 -26.62
CA THR A 58 3.91 10.24 -26.46
C THR A 58 5.04 9.53 -25.71
N TYR A 59 6.28 9.73 -26.13
CA TYR A 59 7.45 9.08 -25.56
C TYR A 59 8.45 10.13 -25.10
N ILE A 60 8.73 10.18 -23.80
CA ILE A 60 9.76 11.07 -23.24
C ILE A 60 11.13 10.46 -23.51
N VAL A 61 12.01 11.20 -24.17
CA VAL A 61 13.35 10.76 -24.59
C VAL A 61 14.50 11.55 -23.94
N GLN A 62 14.24 12.72 -23.35
CA GLN A 62 15.20 13.45 -22.54
C GLN A 62 14.53 14.35 -21.50
N PHE A 63 15.14 14.45 -20.32
CA PHE A 63 14.75 15.33 -19.21
C PHE A 63 15.80 16.43 -19.02
N GLU A 64 15.38 17.69 -18.97
CA GLU A 64 16.23 18.88 -18.82
C GLU A 64 15.65 19.78 -17.73
N ALA A 65 16.44 20.16 -16.72
CA ALA A 65 15.93 20.96 -15.61
C ALA A 65 15.79 22.44 -15.97
N ILE A 66 14.60 22.99 -15.73
CA ILE A 66 14.30 24.42 -15.77
C ILE A 66 14.52 24.96 -14.37
N GLN A 67 15.61 25.71 -14.18
CA GLN A 67 15.81 26.53 -12.98
C GLN A 67 15.32 27.94 -13.30
N ASP A 68 14.37 28.46 -12.50
CA ASP A 68 13.80 29.79 -12.71
C ASP A 68 14.49 30.84 -11.82
N ILE A 69 14.13 30.98 -10.55
CA ILE A 69 14.84 31.83 -9.58
C ILE A 69 15.80 31.06 -8.68
N GLY A 70 16.15 29.83 -9.06
CA GLY A 70 17.25 29.05 -8.47
C GLY A 70 16.99 28.48 -7.06
N GLN A 71 15.80 28.66 -6.48
CA GLN A 71 15.48 28.18 -5.12
C GLN A 71 15.08 26.71 -5.05
N ALA A 72 14.78 26.06 -6.18
CA ALA A 72 14.53 24.62 -6.23
C ALA A 72 15.76 23.82 -5.76
N HIS A 73 15.59 23.00 -4.73
CA HIS A 73 16.66 22.18 -4.13
C HIS A 73 16.73 20.79 -4.79
N HIS A 74 15.58 20.15 -4.97
CA HIS A 74 15.44 18.97 -5.83
C HIS A 74 14.06 18.97 -6.50
N ILE A 75 13.95 18.29 -7.64
CA ILE A 75 12.75 18.22 -8.48
C ILE A 75 12.47 16.75 -8.83
N LEU A 76 11.27 16.27 -8.54
CA LEU A 76 10.79 14.92 -8.88
C LEU A 76 9.62 15.01 -9.87
N LEU A 77 9.53 14.05 -10.79
CA LEU A 77 8.40 13.90 -11.69
C LEU A 77 7.67 12.58 -11.45
N PHE A 78 6.35 12.66 -11.36
CA PHE A 78 5.45 11.51 -11.20
C PHE A 78 4.40 11.49 -12.31
N GLY A 79 4.28 10.38 -13.02
CA GLY A 79 3.21 10.13 -13.98
C GLY A 79 2.03 9.39 -13.35
N CYS A 80 0.80 9.83 -13.63
CA CYS A 80 -0.41 9.20 -13.10
C CYS A 80 -1.66 9.51 -13.96
N ALA A 81 -2.80 8.91 -13.61
CA ALA A 81 -4.08 9.14 -14.29
C ALA A 81 -4.76 10.44 -13.85
N GLU A 82 -4.66 10.79 -12.55
CA GLU A 82 -5.12 12.09 -12.02
C GLU A 82 -4.19 12.64 -10.91
N PRO A 83 -3.85 13.95 -10.95
CA PRO A 83 -3.14 14.62 -9.86
C PRO A 83 -4.01 14.75 -8.62
N ALA A 84 -3.39 14.78 -7.42
CA ALA A 84 -4.11 14.86 -6.15
C ALA A 84 -5.02 16.10 -6.07
N LYS A 85 -4.57 17.23 -6.60
CA LYS A 85 -5.36 18.47 -6.70
C LYS A 85 -5.38 19.03 -8.11
N THR A 86 -6.38 19.87 -8.38
CA THR A 86 -6.54 20.64 -9.62
C THR A 86 -6.00 22.07 -9.52
N ASP A 87 -5.54 22.47 -8.32
CA ASP A 87 -4.94 23.78 -8.07
C ASP A 87 -3.68 24.00 -8.94
N PRO A 88 -3.32 25.24 -9.32
CA PRO A 88 -2.10 25.50 -10.08
C PRO A 88 -0.84 25.00 -9.37
N THR A 89 -0.76 25.22 -8.05
CA THR A 89 0.31 24.78 -7.17
C THR A 89 -0.29 24.41 -5.81
N TRP A 90 0.17 23.34 -5.16
CA TRP A 90 -0.26 22.93 -3.81
C TRP A 90 0.88 22.35 -2.98
N HIS A 91 0.79 22.38 -1.63
CA HIS A 91 1.74 21.65 -0.78
C HIS A 91 1.65 20.14 -1.01
N CYS A 92 2.78 19.48 -1.27
CA CYS A 92 2.83 18.04 -1.48
C CYS A 92 2.58 17.27 -0.17
N GLY A 93 1.34 16.83 0.03
CA GLY A 93 1.06 15.60 0.78
C GLY A 93 0.95 14.47 -0.23
N GLN A 94 -0.28 14.13 -0.60
CA GLN A 94 -0.57 13.27 -1.74
C GLN A 94 -0.18 13.95 -3.07
N ILE A 95 0.46 13.21 -3.98
CA ILE A 95 0.90 13.69 -5.30
C ILE A 95 -0.14 13.37 -6.38
N CYS A 96 -0.63 12.12 -6.44
CA CYS A 96 -1.71 11.69 -7.34
C CYS A 96 -2.90 11.02 -6.60
N LYS A 97 -4.11 11.09 -7.17
CA LYS A 97 -5.28 10.36 -6.64
C LYS A 97 -5.17 8.86 -6.94
N SER A 98 -4.84 8.56 -8.19
CA SER A 98 -4.51 7.23 -8.69
C SER A 98 -3.10 6.82 -8.26
N THR A 99 -2.71 5.58 -8.52
CA THR A 99 -1.32 5.13 -8.46
C THR A 99 -0.40 6.08 -9.23
N GLU A 100 0.73 6.42 -8.61
CA GLU A 100 1.78 7.25 -9.17
C GLU A 100 3.00 6.42 -9.57
N GLN A 101 3.60 6.76 -10.71
CA GLN A 101 4.88 6.21 -11.16
C GLN A 101 5.90 7.34 -11.18
N ILE A 102 6.98 7.22 -10.39
CA ILE A 102 8.14 8.10 -10.57
C ILE A 102 8.71 7.93 -11.99
N LEU A 103 9.02 9.06 -12.65
CA LEU A 103 9.58 9.11 -14.01
C LEU A 103 11.01 9.66 -14.00
N PHE A 104 11.28 10.67 -13.19
CA PHE A 104 12.57 11.33 -13.12
C PHE A 104 12.83 11.96 -11.75
N ALA A 105 14.12 12.10 -11.42
CA ALA A 105 14.59 12.73 -10.20
C ALA A 105 15.84 13.57 -10.51
N TRP A 106 15.76 14.86 -10.20
CA TRP A 106 16.83 15.84 -10.37
C TRP A 106 17.19 16.46 -9.02
N ALA A 107 18.49 16.63 -8.78
CA ALA A 107 19.03 17.37 -7.65
C ALA A 107 19.81 18.57 -8.17
N LYS A 108 19.95 19.62 -7.36
CA LYS A 108 20.54 20.90 -7.78
C LYS A 108 21.85 20.72 -8.56
N ASN A 109 21.97 21.42 -9.69
CA ASN A 109 23.10 21.37 -10.62
C ASN A 109 23.37 20.03 -11.35
N ALA A 110 22.49 19.03 -11.26
CA ALA A 110 22.63 17.82 -12.09
C ALA A 110 22.41 18.14 -13.59
N PRO A 111 23.16 17.49 -14.51
CA PRO A 111 23.00 17.70 -15.96
C PRO A 111 21.69 17.10 -16.49
N PRO A 112 21.28 17.44 -17.74
CA PRO A 112 20.17 16.78 -18.42
C PRO A 112 20.37 15.26 -18.55
N LEU A 113 19.28 14.50 -18.43
CA LEU A 113 19.28 13.06 -18.67
C LEU A 113 18.66 12.76 -20.04
N THR A 114 19.50 12.59 -21.05
CA THR A 114 19.12 12.00 -22.33
C THR A 114 19.02 10.47 -22.15
N LEU A 115 17.94 9.86 -22.62
CA LEU A 115 17.77 8.41 -22.60
C LEU A 115 18.59 7.74 -23.72
N PRO A 116 18.86 6.42 -23.67
CA PRO A 116 19.50 5.72 -24.77
C PRO A 116 18.69 5.83 -26.07
N LYS A 117 19.36 5.65 -27.22
CA LYS A 117 18.69 5.67 -28.53
C LYS A 117 17.56 4.62 -28.57
N ASP A 118 16.42 4.99 -29.16
CA ASP A 118 15.23 4.17 -29.35
C ASP A 118 14.53 3.73 -28.03
N VAL A 119 14.83 4.40 -26.91
CA VAL A 119 14.22 4.23 -25.57
C VAL A 119 13.38 5.46 -25.22
N GLY A 120 12.16 5.26 -24.68
CA GLY A 120 11.40 6.36 -24.08
C GLY A 120 10.34 5.93 -23.06
N PHE A 121 10.03 6.80 -22.10
CA PHE A 121 8.88 6.58 -21.19
C PHE A 121 7.58 6.83 -21.95
N HIS A 122 6.76 5.79 -22.12
CA HIS A 122 5.47 5.87 -22.79
C HIS A 122 4.42 6.53 -21.88
N VAL A 123 3.93 7.69 -22.30
CA VAL A 123 2.97 8.53 -21.58
C VAL A 123 1.87 9.03 -22.53
N SER A 124 0.68 9.30 -21.98
CA SER A 124 -0.54 9.62 -22.71
C SER A 124 -0.94 8.55 -23.77
N GLY A 125 -1.98 8.86 -24.56
CA GLY A 125 -2.51 7.97 -25.59
C GLY A 125 -3.09 6.69 -24.97
N SER A 126 -2.39 5.58 -25.20
CA SER A 126 -2.70 4.25 -24.65
C SER A 126 -1.99 3.94 -23.33
N SER A 127 -1.13 4.83 -22.83
CA SER A 127 -0.53 4.74 -21.49
C SER A 127 -1.47 5.26 -20.39
N ASN A 128 -1.44 4.62 -19.22
CA ASN A 128 -2.21 5.04 -18.04
C ASN A 128 -1.75 6.39 -17.43
N ILE A 129 -0.66 6.97 -17.94
CA ILE A 129 -0.12 8.27 -17.50
C ILE A 129 -0.77 9.38 -18.34
N ALA A 130 -1.90 9.94 -17.87
CA ALA A 130 -2.58 11.06 -18.52
C ALA A 130 -2.09 12.43 -18.03
N TYR A 131 -1.45 12.47 -16.84
CA TYR A 131 -0.89 13.66 -16.22
C TYR A 131 0.53 13.39 -15.72
N ILE A 132 1.34 14.44 -15.67
CA ILE A 132 2.62 14.47 -14.94
C ILE A 132 2.51 15.53 -13.84
N VAL A 133 2.81 15.14 -12.61
CA VAL A 133 2.97 16.04 -11.47
C VAL A 133 4.45 16.30 -11.26
N VAL A 134 4.83 17.57 -11.25
CA VAL A 134 6.15 17.99 -10.78
C VAL A 134 6.06 18.33 -9.29
N GLN A 135 6.95 17.73 -8.50
CA GLN A 135 7.19 18.05 -7.10
C GLN A 135 8.53 18.77 -7.00
N ILE A 136 8.59 19.87 -6.24
CA ILE A 136 9.82 20.62 -5.95
C ILE A 136 9.92 20.83 -4.45
N HIS A 137 11.09 20.50 -3.89
CA HIS A 137 11.48 20.91 -2.55
C HIS A 137 12.18 22.26 -2.61
N TYR A 138 11.70 23.21 -1.82
CA TYR A 138 12.33 24.51 -1.60
C TYR A 138 12.82 24.60 -0.16
N ALA A 139 14.13 24.45 0.05
CA ALA A 139 14.74 24.54 1.38
C ALA A 139 14.66 25.94 2.01
N LYS A 140 14.31 26.97 1.23
CA LYS A 140 14.22 28.37 1.66
C LYS A 140 13.01 29.05 1.02
N PRO A 141 12.34 29.98 1.74
CA PRO A 141 11.27 30.80 1.17
C PRO A 141 11.81 31.73 0.09
N LEU A 142 10.90 32.27 -0.73
CA LEU A 142 11.25 33.33 -1.67
C LEU A 142 11.53 34.64 -0.92
N LEU A 143 12.36 35.52 -1.49
CA LEU A 143 12.65 36.81 -0.89
C LEU A 143 11.46 37.76 -1.02
N LYS A 144 11.33 38.70 -0.08
CA LYS A 144 10.19 39.64 -0.02
C LYS A 144 10.23 40.62 -1.20
N GLY A 145 9.51 40.28 -2.26
CA GLY A 145 9.49 41.02 -3.54
C GLY A 145 9.75 40.15 -4.76
N ASP A 146 10.19 38.90 -4.56
CA ASP A 146 10.32 37.92 -5.64
C ASP A 146 8.98 37.63 -6.31
N ARG A 147 9.03 37.37 -7.62
CA ARG A 147 7.90 36.80 -8.36
C ARG A 147 7.77 35.29 -8.06
N PRO A 148 6.56 34.70 -8.17
CA PRO A 148 6.38 33.26 -8.01
C PRO A 148 7.30 32.44 -8.93
N ASP A 149 7.92 31.42 -8.37
CA ASP A 149 8.88 30.54 -9.07
C ASP A 149 8.15 29.61 -10.06
N ARG A 150 8.84 29.35 -11.18
CA ARG A 150 8.40 28.48 -12.29
C ARG A 150 9.44 27.42 -12.62
N SER A 151 10.25 27.01 -11.65
CA SER A 151 11.20 25.91 -11.82
C SER A 151 10.45 24.61 -12.14
N GLY A 152 11.14 23.64 -12.74
CA GLY A 152 10.55 22.38 -13.18
C GLY A 152 11.44 21.61 -14.14
N ILE A 153 10.84 20.80 -15.01
CA ILE A 153 11.57 19.98 -15.99
C ILE A 153 10.97 20.17 -17.39
N LYS A 154 11.81 20.45 -18.38
CA LYS A 154 11.51 20.32 -19.80
C LYS A 154 11.63 18.86 -20.21
N LEU A 155 10.55 18.33 -20.79
CA LEU A 155 10.50 17.01 -21.39
C LEU A 155 10.67 17.16 -22.90
N HIS A 156 11.73 16.57 -23.45
CA HIS A 156 11.83 16.36 -24.90
C HIS A 156 11.08 15.08 -25.23
N VAL A 157 10.10 15.18 -26.13
CA VAL A 157 9.17 14.10 -26.46
C VAL A 157 9.06 13.87 -27.96
N THR A 158 8.66 12.65 -28.33
CA THR A 158 8.31 12.27 -29.70
C THR A 158 7.03 11.44 -29.71
N ASN A 159 6.25 11.54 -30.79
CA ASN A 159 5.12 10.65 -31.07
C ASN A 159 5.53 9.43 -31.92
N GLN A 160 6.79 9.35 -32.37
CA GLN A 160 7.32 8.13 -32.98
C GLN A 160 7.45 7.06 -31.88
N LYS A 161 6.76 5.93 -32.07
CA LYS A 161 6.80 4.80 -31.13
C LYS A 161 8.24 4.30 -30.95
N GLN A 162 8.73 4.38 -29.71
CA GLN A 162 10.05 3.85 -29.35
C GLN A 162 10.04 2.32 -29.37
N PHE A 163 11.18 1.72 -29.71
CA PHE A 163 11.32 0.26 -29.74
C PHE A 163 11.40 -0.33 -28.33
N PHE A 164 12.00 0.43 -27.42
CA PHE A 164 12.09 0.11 -26.01
C PHE A 164 11.29 1.10 -25.15
N GLU A 165 10.51 0.58 -24.22
CA GLU A 165 9.82 1.37 -23.19
C GLU A 165 10.74 1.52 -21.98
N ALA A 166 10.84 2.74 -21.45
CA ALA A 166 11.56 3.02 -20.21
C ALA A 166 10.63 2.85 -18.98
N GLY A 167 11.21 2.36 -17.89
CA GLY A 167 10.54 2.19 -16.61
C GLY A 167 11.49 2.35 -15.44
N ILE A 168 10.93 2.36 -14.23
CA ILE A 168 11.70 2.33 -12.98
C ILE A 168 11.23 1.12 -12.16
N TYR A 169 12.18 0.37 -11.62
CA TYR A 169 11.97 -0.75 -10.70
C TYR A 169 12.55 -0.37 -9.34
N LEU A 170 11.75 -0.40 -8.28
CA LEU A 170 12.18 -0.01 -6.94
C LEU A 170 12.54 -1.24 -6.10
N LEU A 171 13.75 -1.29 -5.54
CA LEU A 171 14.04 -2.12 -4.37
C LEU A 171 13.80 -1.25 -3.13
N LEU A 172 12.87 -1.63 -2.26
CA LEU A 172 12.61 -0.97 -0.99
C LEU A 172 12.67 -1.94 0.19
N SER A 173 13.02 -1.45 1.37
CA SER A 173 12.75 -2.14 2.65
C SER A 173 11.64 -1.43 3.40
N TYR A 174 11.01 -2.12 4.36
CA TYR A 174 9.89 -1.60 5.16
C TYR A 174 9.90 -2.05 6.63
N SER A 175 10.49 -3.20 6.97
CA SER A 175 10.42 -3.81 8.31
C SER A 175 11.70 -3.69 9.15
N THR A 176 12.71 -2.95 8.69
CA THR A 176 13.99 -2.86 9.43
C THR A 176 13.94 -1.88 10.59
N ILE A 177 14.30 -2.35 11.79
CA ILE A 177 14.48 -1.52 12.99
C ILE A 177 15.97 -1.23 13.18
N ILE A 178 16.37 0.02 13.01
CA ILE A 178 17.73 0.51 13.25
C ILE A 178 17.83 0.89 14.73
N ARG A 179 18.53 0.09 15.54
CA ARG A 179 18.70 0.40 16.97
C ARG A 179 19.71 1.55 17.15
N PRO A 180 19.62 2.36 18.22
CA PRO A 180 20.58 3.43 18.50
C PRO A 180 21.98 2.89 18.79
N GLN A 181 22.99 3.76 18.68
CA GLN A 181 24.38 3.46 19.07
C GLN A 181 25.03 2.28 18.31
N GLN A 182 24.63 2.02 17.06
CA GLN A 182 25.24 1.01 16.21
C GLN A 182 26.08 1.65 15.10
N LYS A 183 27.39 1.34 15.07
CA LYS A 183 28.32 1.83 14.03
C LYS A 183 27.98 1.34 12.61
N LYS A 184 27.33 0.18 12.51
CA LYS A 184 26.90 -0.45 11.26
C LYS A 184 25.62 -1.25 11.50
N VAL A 185 24.61 -1.02 10.68
CA VAL A 185 23.35 -1.79 10.61
C VAL A 185 23.02 -2.01 9.14
N HIS A 186 22.48 -3.17 8.78
CA HIS A 186 22.00 -3.45 7.42
C HIS A 186 20.48 -3.47 7.37
N SER A 187 19.90 -2.82 6.36
CA SER A 187 18.56 -3.13 5.86
C SER A 187 18.74 -3.83 4.52
N ASP A 188 18.23 -5.04 4.44
CA ASP A 188 18.44 -5.95 3.32
C ASP A 188 17.14 -6.17 2.56
N ILE A 189 17.26 -6.32 1.24
CA ILE A 189 16.14 -6.44 0.29
C ILE A 189 16.45 -7.59 -0.65
N SER A 190 15.49 -8.46 -0.93
CA SER A 190 15.66 -9.52 -1.93
C SER A 190 14.33 -10.01 -2.49
N CYS A 191 14.24 -10.17 -3.82
CA CYS A 191 13.07 -10.75 -4.51
C CYS A 191 13.47 -11.50 -5.78
N GLU A 192 12.59 -12.39 -6.24
CA GLU A 192 12.60 -12.92 -7.61
C GLU A 192 12.05 -11.89 -8.60
N PHE A 193 12.81 -11.59 -9.66
CA PHE A 193 12.39 -10.70 -10.74
C PHE A 193 11.44 -11.42 -11.69
N LYS A 194 10.17 -11.01 -11.69
CA LYS A 194 9.09 -11.63 -12.45
C LYS A 194 8.59 -10.73 -13.58
N ALA A 195 8.82 -11.15 -14.81
CA ALA A 195 8.42 -10.44 -16.02
C ALA A 195 8.25 -11.38 -17.22
N SER A 196 7.58 -10.92 -18.27
CA SER A 196 7.45 -11.63 -19.56
C SER A 196 8.67 -11.45 -20.48
N GLY A 197 9.73 -10.79 -20.02
CA GLY A 197 10.88 -10.41 -20.81
C GLY A 197 11.95 -9.73 -19.96
N ASN A 198 13.12 -9.48 -20.55
CA ASN A 198 14.27 -8.91 -19.85
C ASN A 198 14.10 -7.39 -19.63
N ILE A 199 14.67 -6.88 -18.55
CA ILE A 199 14.91 -5.44 -18.38
C ILE A 199 16.41 -5.14 -18.35
N TYR A 200 16.75 -3.94 -18.83
CA TYR A 200 18.10 -3.50 -19.08
C TYR A 200 18.35 -2.22 -18.26
N PRO A 201 18.92 -2.33 -17.03
CA PRO A 201 19.31 -1.18 -16.24
C PRO A 201 20.27 -0.26 -16.99
N PHE A 202 19.98 1.04 -16.98
CA PHE A 202 20.86 2.07 -17.54
C PHE A 202 21.08 3.25 -16.59
N GLY A 203 20.19 3.46 -15.62
CA GLY A 203 20.37 4.40 -14.50
C GLY A 203 19.98 3.79 -13.16
N TYR A 204 20.48 4.34 -12.06
CA TYR A 204 20.04 4.00 -10.71
C TYR A 204 20.05 5.23 -9.78
N ARG A 205 19.18 5.25 -8.77
CA ARG A 205 19.11 6.28 -7.73
C ARG A 205 19.05 5.64 -6.35
N THR A 206 19.86 6.13 -5.42
CA THR A 206 19.84 5.76 -4.00
C THR A 206 19.13 6.82 -3.17
N HIS A 207 18.23 6.43 -2.28
CA HIS A 207 17.53 7.32 -1.37
C HIS A 207 17.36 6.71 0.03
N ALA A 208 17.70 7.52 1.02
CA ALA A 208 17.56 7.29 2.46
C ALA A 208 17.61 8.66 3.17
N HIS A 209 17.47 8.66 4.49
CA HIS A 209 17.60 9.83 5.36
C HIS A 209 18.99 9.87 6.02
N SER A 210 19.14 10.51 7.18
CA SER A 210 20.43 10.99 7.71
C SER A 210 21.39 9.94 8.29
N LEU A 211 20.99 8.68 8.46
CA LEU A 211 21.80 7.60 9.05
C LEU A 211 22.47 6.71 8.00
N SER A 212 21.88 6.56 6.82
CA SER A 212 22.41 5.71 5.75
C SER A 212 23.72 6.27 5.19
N ARG A 213 24.70 5.42 4.90
CA ARG A 213 26.02 5.81 4.39
C ARG A 213 26.33 5.23 3.02
N VAL A 214 25.74 4.08 2.70
CA VAL A 214 25.82 3.48 1.38
C VAL A 214 24.61 2.58 1.12
N ILE A 215 24.11 2.61 -0.11
CA ILE A 215 23.14 1.64 -0.63
C ILE A 215 23.74 0.99 -1.88
N SER A 216 23.74 -0.35 -1.91
CA SER A 216 24.14 -1.14 -3.07
C SER A 216 22.98 -1.99 -3.60
N GLY A 217 22.95 -2.19 -4.91
CA GLY A 217 21.92 -2.97 -5.61
C GLY A 217 22.53 -3.91 -6.64
N TYR A 218 22.03 -5.14 -6.68
CA TYR A 218 22.57 -6.26 -7.45
C TYR A 218 21.46 -7.02 -8.16
N GLN A 219 21.78 -7.54 -9.35
CA GLN A 219 21.13 -8.73 -9.89
C GLN A 219 21.91 -9.95 -9.41
N VAL A 220 21.21 -11.04 -9.09
CA VAL A 220 21.82 -12.34 -8.80
C VAL A 220 21.29 -13.32 -9.82
N ASN A 221 22.18 -13.90 -10.63
CA ASN A 221 21.74 -14.81 -11.67
C ASN A 221 21.28 -16.15 -11.06
N ARG A 222 20.06 -16.59 -11.39
CA ARG A 222 19.45 -17.80 -10.81
C ARG A 222 20.24 -19.09 -11.09
N THR A 223 20.99 -19.13 -12.19
CA THR A 223 21.68 -20.34 -12.67
C THR A 223 23.08 -20.48 -12.09
N THR A 224 23.81 -19.37 -11.90
CA THR A 224 25.19 -19.37 -11.40
C THR A 224 25.32 -18.90 -9.95
N ASN A 225 24.25 -18.37 -9.35
CA ASN A 225 24.26 -17.62 -8.09
C ASN A 225 25.25 -16.43 -8.08
N GLY A 226 25.67 -15.95 -9.26
CA GLY A 226 26.63 -14.85 -9.39
C GLY A 226 25.99 -13.46 -9.22
N TYR A 227 26.63 -12.62 -8.42
CA TYR A 227 26.16 -11.27 -8.08
C TYR A 227 26.72 -10.22 -9.05
N ASN A 228 25.86 -9.65 -9.88
CA ASN A 228 26.19 -8.55 -10.79
C ASN A 228 25.69 -7.23 -10.20
N MET A 229 26.61 -6.36 -9.75
CA MET A 229 26.26 -5.03 -9.24
C MET A 229 25.57 -4.20 -10.32
N ILE A 230 24.39 -3.67 -10.02
CA ILE A 230 23.67 -2.68 -10.84
C ILE A 230 24.19 -1.27 -10.51
N GLY A 231 24.38 -0.99 -9.22
CA GLY A 231 24.93 0.29 -8.77
C GLY A 231 25.22 0.31 -7.27
N LYS A 232 25.92 1.34 -6.83
CA LYS A 232 26.28 1.58 -5.43
C LYS A 232 26.44 3.09 -5.22
N GLY A 233 25.59 3.67 -4.38
CA GLY A 233 25.53 5.11 -4.15
C GLY A 233 25.60 5.47 -2.67
N ASN A 234 26.11 6.66 -2.36
CA ASN A 234 25.96 7.28 -1.05
C ASN A 234 24.66 8.11 -1.10
N PRO A 235 23.63 7.81 -0.29
CA PRO A 235 22.37 8.55 -0.31
C PRO A 235 22.48 9.98 0.24
N GLN A 236 23.60 10.37 0.85
CA GLN A 236 23.87 11.76 1.26
C GLN A 236 24.47 12.62 0.12
N TRP A 237 24.82 12.00 -1.02
CA TRP A 237 25.16 12.72 -2.24
C TRP A 237 23.88 13.12 -3.02
N PRO A 238 23.95 13.99 -4.04
CA PRO A 238 22.78 14.49 -4.75
C PRO A 238 21.95 13.33 -5.36
N GLN A 239 20.74 13.11 -4.83
CA GLN A 239 19.93 11.91 -5.11
C GLN A 239 19.24 11.93 -6.48
N SER A 240 19.99 12.09 -7.57
CA SER A 240 19.54 11.95 -8.95
C SER A 240 19.75 10.52 -9.48
N PHE A 241 19.45 10.29 -10.76
CA PHE A 241 19.81 9.05 -11.45
C PHE A 241 21.25 9.09 -11.98
N TYR A 242 22.09 8.19 -11.46
CA TYR A 242 23.46 7.94 -11.91
C TYR A 242 23.49 6.83 -12.97
N PRO A 243 24.40 6.87 -13.96
CA PRO A 243 24.48 5.84 -14.99
C PRO A 243 24.96 4.49 -14.42
N VAL A 244 24.30 3.40 -14.86
CA VAL A 244 24.73 2.02 -14.60
C VAL A 244 25.97 1.73 -15.46
N GLN A 245 27.11 1.47 -14.81
CA GLN A 245 28.39 1.22 -15.50
C GLN A 245 28.53 -0.23 -16.02
N SER A 246 27.81 -1.15 -15.40
CA SER A 246 27.86 -2.60 -15.65
C SER A 246 26.78 -3.01 -16.66
N LYS A 247 27.13 -3.87 -17.63
CA LYS A 247 26.16 -4.38 -18.63
C LYS A 247 25.28 -5.50 -18.04
N VAL A 248 24.58 -5.20 -16.95
CA VAL A 248 23.61 -6.10 -16.31
C VAL A 248 22.38 -6.24 -17.21
N VAL A 249 21.88 -7.47 -17.32
CA VAL A 249 20.55 -7.76 -17.87
C VAL A 249 19.82 -8.53 -16.79
N ILE A 250 18.66 -8.04 -16.37
CA ILE A 250 17.82 -8.72 -15.38
C ILE A 250 16.81 -9.55 -16.17
N LYS A 251 16.93 -10.88 -16.08
CA LYS A 251 16.08 -11.83 -16.81
C LYS A 251 14.96 -12.34 -15.91
N PRO A 252 13.79 -12.74 -16.47
CA PRO A 252 12.76 -13.42 -15.71
C PRO A 252 13.33 -14.61 -14.91
N GLY A 253 13.06 -14.62 -13.61
CA GLY A 253 13.55 -15.64 -12.68
C GLY A 253 14.95 -15.41 -12.11
N ASP A 254 15.70 -14.39 -12.53
CA ASP A 254 16.84 -13.90 -11.73
C ASP A 254 16.33 -13.30 -10.40
N TYR A 255 17.23 -13.07 -9.44
CA TYR A 255 16.89 -12.32 -8.23
C TYR A 255 17.42 -10.88 -8.30
N LEU A 256 16.76 -9.97 -7.59
CA LEU A 256 17.25 -8.63 -7.30
C LEU A 256 17.48 -8.51 -5.80
N VAL A 257 18.63 -7.96 -5.43
CA VAL A 257 19.09 -7.83 -4.04
C VAL A 257 19.57 -6.41 -3.79
N GLY A 258 19.16 -5.82 -2.66
CA GLY A 258 19.61 -4.52 -2.19
C GLY A 258 20.14 -4.60 -0.76
N ARG A 259 21.11 -3.76 -0.42
CA ARG A 259 21.59 -3.55 0.96
C ARG A 259 21.79 -2.06 1.22
N CYS A 260 21.09 -1.53 2.22
CA CYS A 260 21.35 -0.22 2.81
C CYS A 260 22.17 -0.40 4.09
N THR A 261 23.21 0.41 4.26
CA THR A 261 24.11 0.37 5.41
C THR A 261 24.02 1.68 6.20
N TYR A 262 23.67 1.59 7.47
CA TYR A 262 23.41 2.74 8.36
C TYR A 262 24.44 2.83 9.48
N ASN A 263 24.67 4.06 9.94
CA ASN A 263 25.41 4.38 11.15
C ASN A 263 24.49 5.19 12.07
N SER A 264 24.07 4.58 13.19
CA SER A 264 23.11 5.13 14.16
C SER A 264 23.77 5.65 15.45
N MET A 265 25.09 5.89 15.43
CA MET A 265 25.82 6.44 16.59
C MET A 265 25.32 7.82 17.04
N SER A 266 24.61 8.57 16.19
CA SER A 266 23.96 9.84 16.51
C SER A 266 22.54 9.71 17.07
N ARG A 267 21.94 8.51 17.12
CA ARG A 267 20.59 8.29 17.64
C ARG A 267 20.65 7.72 19.06
N ASN A 268 19.74 8.19 19.91
CA ASN A 268 19.48 7.69 21.27
C ASN A 268 18.26 6.73 21.33
N ARG A 269 17.40 6.75 20.31
CA ARG A 269 16.19 5.92 20.17
C ARG A 269 16.23 5.01 18.94
N ASN A 270 15.37 3.99 18.91
CA ASN A 270 15.13 3.20 17.70
C ASN A 270 14.65 4.11 16.55
N THR A 271 15.18 3.85 15.37
CA THR A 271 14.75 4.48 14.11
C THR A 271 14.12 3.40 13.23
N TYR A 272 12.93 3.68 12.71
CA TYR A 272 12.14 2.75 11.90
C TYR A 272 12.21 3.16 10.42
N ILE A 273 11.76 2.30 9.50
CA ILE A 273 11.52 2.73 8.12
C ILE A 273 10.23 3.55 8.08
N GLY A 274 10.27 4.72 7.46
CA GLY A 274 9.17 5.69 7.44
C GLY A 274 9.47 6.90 6.56
N SER A 275 8.54 7.87 6.51
CA SER A 275 8.58 9.00 5.58
C SER A 275 9.05 10.33 6.18
N THR A 276 9.31 10.40 7.49
CA THR A 276 9.70 11.64 8.15
C THR A 276 11.23 11.81 8.25
N ALA A 277 11.67 13.04 8.53
CA ALA A 277 13.03 13.40 8.92
C ALA A 277 13.62 12.47 10.01
N ASP A 278 12.75 12.02 10.90
CA ASP A 278 13.03 11.26 12.11
C ASP A 278 13.07 9.75 11.87
N ASP A 279 12.56 9.29 10.73
CA ASP A 279 12.63 7.90 10.26
C ASP A 279 13.86 7.67 9.36
N GLU A 280 13.95 6.49 8.76
CA GLU A 280 14.86 6.17 7.66
C GLU A 280 14.13 5.57 6.45
N MET A 281 14.82 5.49 5.31
CA MET A 281 14.38 4.73 4.14
C MET A 281 15.50 3.82 3.61
N CYS A 282 15.12 2.85 2.78
CA CYS A 282 16.05 1.98 2.08
C CYS A 282 15.65 1.81 0.62
N ASN A 283 15.79 2.86 -0.20
CA ASN A 283 15.26 2.85 -1.56
C ASN A 283 16.39 2.84 -2.60
N PHE A 284 16.42 1.80 -3.44
CA PHE A 284 17.29 1.67 -4.59
C PHE A 284 16.43 1.58 -5.86
N TYR A 285 16.30 2.69 -6.58
CA TYR A 285 15.55 2.75 -7.84
C TYR A 285 16.47 2.34 -9.00
N ILE A 286 16.00 1.42 -9.83
CA ILE A 286 16.66 0.94 -11.05
C ILE A 286 15.88 1.53 -12.24
N MET A 287 16.46 2.48 -12.97
CA MET A 287 15.91 2.95 -14.24
C MET A 287 16.35 2.00 -15.36
N TYR A 288 15.38 1.39 -16.03
CA TYR A 288 15.59 0.34 -17.02
C TYR A 288 14.85 0.63 -18.33
N TYR A 289 15.30 0.03 -19.43
CA TYR A 289 14.51 -0.10 -20.64
C TYR A 289 14.16 -1.58 -20.90
N THR A 290 13.13 -1.82 -21.71
CA THR A 290 12.62 -3.16 -22.04
C THR A 290 11.89 -3.14 -23.39
N PRO A 291 11.82 -4.24 -24.16
CA PRO A 291 11.08 -4.25 -25.42
C PRO A 291 9.61 -3.86 -25.21
N ALA A 292 9.07 -3.04 -26.11
CA ALA A 292 7.70 -2.51 -26.00
C ALA A 292 6.66 -3.61 -25.75
N GLY A 293 5.77 -3.41 -24.77
CA GLY A 293 4.79 -4.40 -24.33
C GLY A 293 5.28 -5.49 -23.37
N THR A 294 6.54 -5.46 -22.90
CA THR A 294 7.04 -6.38 -21.85
C THR A 294 6.34 -6.13 -20.52
N ARG A 295 5.74 -7.17 -19.94
CA ARG A 295 4.94 -7.08 -18.71
C ARG A 295 5.74 -7.54 -17.51
N LEU A 296 6.02 -6.64 -16.57
CA LEU A 296 6.53 -6.99 -15.24
C LEU A 296 5.33 -7.29 -14.32
N SER A 297 5.41 -8.32 -13.47
CA SER A 297 4.32 -8.63 -12.53
C SER A 297 4.28 -7.67 -11.33
N SER A 298 5.43 -7.08 -11.00
CA SER A 298 5.57 -5.96 -10.08
C SER A 298 6.68 -5.04 -10.58
N ARG A 299 6.58 -3.74 -10.30
CA ARG A 299 7.65 -2.75 -10.50
C ARG A 299 8.39 -2.45 -9.19
N THR A 300 8.13 -3.23 -8.14
CA THR A 300 8.70 -3.08 -6.81
C THR A 300 9.10 -4.44 -6.25
N CYS A 301 10.30 -4.50 -5.69
CA CYS A 301 10.73 -5.51 -4.74
C CYS A 301 10.72 -4.89 -3.35
N ALA A 302 9.94 -5.45 -2.42
CA ALA A 302 9.80 -4.95 -1.06
C ALA A 302 10.30 -6.00 -0.06
N GLY A 303 11.21 -5.63 0.84
CA GLY A 303 11.70 -6.49 1.92
C GLY A 303 12.63 -7.64 1.50
N ASN A 304 13.04 -8.45 2.47
CA ASN A 304 14.05 -9.50 2.31
C ASN A 304 13.42 -10.89 2.11
N ASN A 305 12.77 -11.12 0.96
CA ASN A 305 11.97 -12.33 0.72
C ASN A 305 12.81 -13.61 0.49
N ILE A 306 14.12 -13.47 0.29
CA ILE A 306 15.07 -14.58 0.10
C ILE A 306 16.36 -14.33 0.92
N PRO A 307 16.32 -14.39 2.27
CA PRO A 307 17.42 -13.95 3.13
C PRO A 307 18.78 -14.60 2.87
N ASN A 308 18.81 -15.83 2.34
CA ASN A 308 20.06 -16.54 2.02
C ASN A 308 20.90 -15.83 0.94
N LEU A 309 20.31 -14.94 0.13
CA LEU A 309 21.04 -14.17 -0.88
C LEU A 309 21.86 -13.02 -0.25
N VAL A 310 21.38 -12.40 0.83
CA VAL A 310 22.08 -11.25 1.43
C VAL A 310 23.27 -11.66 2.31
N ASN A 311 23.36 -12.94 2.67
CA ASN A 311 24.51 -13.56 3.32
C ASN A 311 25.72 -13.71 2.37
N ASN A 312 25.47 -13.83 1.06
CA ASN A 312 26.50 -14.07 0.04
C ASN A 312 26.83 -12.82 -0.80
N LEU A 313 26.38 -11.63 -0.33
CA LEU A 313 26.69 -10.36 -0.97
C LEU A 313 28.21 -10.09 -1.00
N PRO A 314 28.77 -9.55 -2.10
CA PRO A 314 30.20 -9.26 -2.19
C PRO A 314 30.71 -8.38 -1.05
N ALA A 315 31.95 -8.64 -0.59
CA ALA A 315 32.58 -7.99 0.57
C ALA A 315 32.85 -6.47 0.44
N GLY A 316 32.40 -5.84 -0.66
CA GLY A 316 32.39 -4.39 -0.85
C GLY A 316 30.98 -3.78 -0.89
N SER A 317 29.93 -4.54 -0.56
CA SER A 317 28.51 -4.11 -0.64
C SER A 317 28.12 -3.05 0.40
N ASP A 318 28.76 -3.09 1.57
CA ASP A 318 28.50 -2.31 2.79
C ASP A 318 29.65 -1.35 3.16
N VAL A 319 30.66 -1.26 2.30
CA VAL A 319 31.79 -0.32 2.42
C VAL A 319 31.34 1.04 1.88
N GLU A 320 31.57 2.12 2.61
CA GLU A 320 31.21 3.48 2.17
C GLU A 320 31.94 3.88 0.86
N LEU A 321 31.38 4.82 0.11
CA LEU A 321 32.08 5.38 -1.06
C LEU A 321 33.15 6.38 -0.59
N PRO A 322 34.29 6.50 -1.29
CA PRO A 322 35.30 7.50 -0.95
C PRO A 322 34.74 8.91 -1.10
N HIS A 323 35.15 9.78 -0.16
CA HIS A 323 34.81 11.20 -0.09
C HIS A 323 34.92 11.90 -1.46
N ASN A 324 33.86 12.63 -1.86
CA ASN A 324 33.77 13.28 -3.17
C ASN A 324 33.35 14.74 -3.01
N PRO A 325 34.32 15.66 -2.75
CA PRO A 325 34.02 17.05 -2.41
C PRO A 325 33.15 17.80 -3.41
N LYS A 326 33.10 17.37 -4.68
CA LYS A 326 32.21 17.95 -5.70
C LYS A 326 30.75 17.56 -5.48
N LEU A 327 30.46 16.29 -5.19
CA LEU A 327 29.10 15.84 -4.91
C LEU A 327 28.64 16.31 -3.53
N GLU A 328 29.51 16.31 -2.54
CA GLU A 328 29.18 16.79 -1.18
C GLU A 328 28.99 18.31 -1.14
N ALA A 329 29.77 19.11 -1.87
CA ALA A 329 29.51 20.55 -1.98
C ALA A 329 28.17 20.86 -2.68
N VAL A 330 27.72 20.00 -3.60
CA VAL A 330 26.40 20.12 -4.25
C VAL A 330 25.27 19.64 -3.33
N ALA A 331 25.51 18.66 -2.45
CA ALA A 331 24.54 18.20 -1.46
C ALA A 331 24.43 19.13 -0.23
N HIS A 332 25.51 19.80 0.16
CA HIS A 332 25.60 20.56 1.41
C HIS A 332 25.68 22.08 1.21
N SER A 333 25.17 22.62 0.09
CA SER A 333 25.19 24.06 -0.19
C SER A 333 24.23 24.85 0.72
N HIS A 334 24.68 25.12 1.95
CA HIS A 334 24.05 25.87 3.05
C HIS A 334 22.82 25.21 3.70
N HIS A 335 23.11 24.35 4.69
CA HIS A 335 22.20 23.82 5.72
C HIS A 335 21.01 22.98 5.24
N GLY A 336 21.20 22.19 4.17
CA GLY A 336 20.23 21.20 3.71
C GLY A 336 20.43 19.82 4.33
N HIS A 337 19.95 19.59 5.56
CA HIS A 337 19.62 18.25 6.04
C HIS A 337 18.43 18.30 6.99
N MET A 338 17.54 17.31 6.86
CA MET A 338 16.45 17.02 7.81
C MET A 338 16.94 17.17 9.26
N GLY A 339 16.23 18.00 10.04
CA GLY A 339 16.80 18.72 11.17
C GLY A 339 17.40 17.87 12.29
N ASN A 340 18.45 18.40 12.91
CA ASN A 340 18.88 18.01 14.25
C ASN A 340 17.91 18.63 15.28
N PRO A 341 17.22 17.85 16.14
CA PRO A 341 16.31 18.41 17.15
C PRO A 341 17.02 19.17 18.29
N GLU A 342 18.29 18.85 18.56
CA GLU A 342 19.03 19.39 19.72
C GLU A 342 19.94 20.55 19.30
N GLY A 343 19.41 21.77 19.39
CA GLY A 343 20.12 23.01 19.08
C GLY A 343 21.13 23.42 20.15
N HIS A 344 22.40 23.03 19.97
CA HIS A 344 23.52 23.59 20.72
C HIS A 344 24.68 24.02 19.80
N GLU A 345 24.82 25.34 19.59
CA GLU A 345 26.08 25.93 19.13
C GLU A 345 27.04 26.08 20.32
N GLY A 346 28.30 25.64 20.15
CA GLY A 346 29.34 25.70 21.18
C GLY A 346 30.73 25.47 20.55
N PRO A 347 31.79 26.26 20.84
CA PRO A 347 32.90 26.38 19.89
C PRO A 347 34.23 25.68 20.24
N SER A 348 34.85 25.12 19.19
CA SER A 348 36.30 25.08 18.92
C SER A 348 37.23 24.14 19.73
N THR A 349 38.38 23.86 19.09
CA THR A 349 39.57 23.06 19.52
C THR A 349 39.32 21.54 19.76
N THR A 350 40.28 20.61 19.58
CA THR A 350 41.75 20.73 19.46
C THR A 350 42.39 19.66 18.53
N THR A 351 43.25 20.10 17.60
CA THR A 351 44.52 19.49 17.09
C THR A 351 44.69 17.96 16.83
N THR A 352 44.85 17.61 15.53
CA THR A 352 45.85 16.71 14.86
C THR A 352 46.39 15.41 15.50
N THR A 353 46.59 14.35 14.69
CA THR A 353 47.93 13.79 14.30
C THR A 353 47.80 12.78 13.11
N THR A 354 48.86 12.61 12.29
CA THR A 354 48.86 11.96 10.95
C THR A 354 49.77 10.72 10.87
N THR A 355 49.48 9.70 10.03
CA THR A 355 50.49 8.78 9.42
C THR A 355 49.98 8.00 8.17
N THR A 356 50.87 7.33 7.42
CA THR A 356 50.75 6.95 5.98
C THR A 356 51.43 5.59 5.65
N THR A 357 51.17 4.80 4.60
CA THR A 357 50.16 4.73 3.48
C THR A 357 49.97 3.24 3.02
N THR A 358 50.13 2.64 1.81
CA THR A 358 50.44 3.01 0.40
C THR A 358 50.21 1.83 -0.59
N THR A 359 49.74 2.07 -1.84
CA THR A 359 49.94 1.27 -3.12
C THR A 359 49.45 -0.21 -3.22
N THR A 360 49.11 -0.86 -4.37
CA THR A 360 49.08 -0.56 -5.84
C THR A 360 48.18 -1.56 -6.68
N SER A 361 47.66 -1.12 -7.86
CA SER A 361 47.27 -1.85 -9.14
C SER A 361 46.50 -3.21 -9.16
N VAL A 362 45.42 -3.52 -9.93
CA VAL A 362 44.97 -3.29 -11.37
C VAL A 362 45.65 -4.28 -12.37
N PRO A 363 44.99 -5.02 -13.35
CA PRO A 363 43.83 -4.68 -14.23
C PRO A 363 42.81 -5.80 -14.75
N THR A 364 41.76 -5.35 -15.47
CA THR A 364 40.98 -5.92 -16.66
C THR A 364 40.38 -7.35 -16.81
N VAL A 365 39.03 -7.42 -16.72
CA VAL A 365 37.98 -7.83 -17.73
C VAL A 365 38.26 -8.83 -18.90
N LYS A 366 37.41 -9.89 -19.04
CA LYS A 366 36.62 -10.26 -20.27
C LYS A 366 35.55 -11.36 -20.05
N GLN A 367 34.68 -11.60 -21.05
CA GLN A 367 33.42 -12.41 -20.98
C GLN A 367 33.42 -13.67 -21.89
N GLY A 368 32.54 -14.64 -21.60
CA GLY A 368 32.10 -15.72 -22.51
C GLY A 368 31.25 -16.79 -21.78
N THR A 369 29.91 -16.70 -21.73
CA THR A 369 28.89 -17.23 -22.70
C THR A 369 28.68 -18.75 -22.67
N HIS A 370 27.49 -19.19 -22.21
CA HIS A 370 26.97 -20.56 -22.27
C HIS A 370 26.31 -20.89 -23.64
N TYR A 371 26.14 -22.18 -23.91
CA TYR A 371 25.29 -22.74 -24.97
C TYR A 371 23.91 -23.23 -24.47
N LEU A 372 23.05 -23.51 -25.46
CA LEU A 372 21.69 -24.08 -25.47
C LEU A 372 21.40 -25.20 -24.44
N GLY A 373 20.15 -25.49 -24.04
CA GLY A 373 18.86 -24.86 -24.39
C GLY A 373 17.70 -25.88 -24.48
N GLN A 374 16.44 -25.38 -24.52
CA GLN A 374 15.17 -26.14 -24.76
C GLN A 374 14.82 -27.23 -23.70
N SER A 375 13.57 -27.59 -23.39
CA SER A 375 12.22 -27.26 -23.88
C SER A 375 11.24 -27.22 -22.66
N SER A 376 9.91 -27.11 -22.73
CA SER A 376 8.94 -27.07 -23.84
C SER A 376 7.79 -26.06 -23.61
N GLU A 377 6.61 -26.51 -23.16
CA GLU A 377 5.31 -25.84 -23.34
C GLU A 377 4.33 -26.10 -22.18
N PHE A 378 3.59 -25.06 -21.78
CA PHE A 378 2.11 -24.98 -21.84
C PHE A 378 1.69 -23.60 -21.30
N GLY A 379 0.66 -22.99 -21.90
CA GLY A 379 0.18 -21.65 -21.49
C GLY A 379 -1.34 -21.59 -21.39
N LEU A 380 -1.85 -20.79 -20.45
CA LEU A 380 -3.21 -20.25 -20.32
C LEU A 380 -3.16 -19.11 -19.26
N PRO A 381 -4.14 -18.18 -19.20
CA PRO A 381 -4.16 -17.08 -18.22
C PRO A 381 -4.65 -17.53 -16.84
N LEU A 382 -4.30 -16.75 -15.79
CA LEU A 382 -4.89 -16.88 -14.45
C LEU A 382 -5.95 -15.79 -14.20
N PRO A 383 -6.99 -16.04 -13.39
CA PRO A 383 -8.19 -15.19 -13.33
C PRO A 383 -8.12 -14.13 -12.21
N GLN A 384 -9.07 -13.19 -12.24
CA GLN A 384 -9.41 -12.37 -11.08
C GLN A 384 -10.06 -13.23 -9.98
N VAL A 385 -9.83 -12.89 -8.71
CA VAL A 385 -10.64 -13.41 -7.59
C VAL A 385 -12.04 -12.79 -7.69
N GLN A 386 -13.09 -13.62 -7.72
CA GLN A 386 -14.47 -13.17 -7.89
C GLN A 386 -15.39 -13.82 -6.87
N GLY A 387 -16.19 -13.01 -6.17
CA GLY A 387 -17.16 -13.49 -5.20
C GLY A 387 -18.39 -14.13 -5.85
N VAL A 388 -18.81 -15.28 -5.34
CA VAL A 388 -20.01 -16.02 -5.77
C VAL A 388 -21.08 -16.03 -4.68
N SER A 389 -22.37 -16.04 -5.06
CA SER A 389 -23.49 -16.19 -4.12
C SER A 389 -23.40 -17.56 -3.46
N PHE A 390 -23.36 -17.61 -2.13
CA PHE A 390 -23.25 -18.86 -1.36
C PHE A 390 -24.59 -19.27 -0.72
N ASP A 391 -25.56 -18.35 -0.64
CA ASP A 391 -26.92 -18.64 -0.18
C ASP A 391 -27.73 -19.41 -1.24
N SER A 392 -28.19 -20.61 -0.86
CA SER A 392 -28.99 -21.50 -1.71
C SER A 392 -30.50 -21.22 -1.70
N THR A 393 -30.97 -20.31 -0.83
CA THR A 393 -32.42 -20.12 -0.57
C THR A 393 -32.98 -18.76 -1.01
N GLY A 394 -32.20 -17.66 -0.91
CA GLY A 394 -32.73 -16.30 -1.10
C GLY A 394 -33.82 -15.88 -0.10
N LEU A 395 -34.07 -16.65 0.96
CA LEU A 395 -35.14 -16.40 1.95
C LEU A 395 -34.70 -15.50 3.12
N MET A 396 -33.45 -15.02 3.11
CA MET A 396 -32.89 -14.24 4.21
C MET A 396 -33.25 -12.74 4.06
N GLY A 397 -33.55 -12.12 5.20
CA GLY A 397 -33.62 -10.67 5.32
C GLY A 397 -32.24 -10.02 5.29
N GLN A 398 -32.15 -8.78 5.76
CA GLN A 398 -30.85 -8.13 5.95
C GLN A 398 -29.92 -9.05 6.74
N ILE A 399 -28.77 -9.40 6.18
CA ILE A 399 -27.81 -10.31 6.83
C ILE A 399 -26.81 -9.44 7.60
N ALA A 400 -26.75 -9.65 8.91
CA ALA A 400 -26.11 -8.74 9.85
C ALA A 400 -24.82 -9.29 10.47
N GLY A 401 -24.65 -10.62 10.50
CA GLY A 401 -23.44 -11.23 11.03
C GLY A 401 -23.05 -12.51 10.29
N VAL A 402 -21.74 -12.80 10.24
CA VAL A 402 -21.16 -14.05 9.73
C VAL A 402 -19.90 -14.43 10.50
N THR A 403 -19.78 -15.70 10.88
CA THR A 403 -18.57 -16.29 11.48
C THR A 403 -18.34 -17.70 10.92
N THR A 404 -17.15 -18.29 11.15
CA THR A 404 -16.79 -19.64 10.69
C THR A 404 -16.17 -20.48 11.80
N ASP A 405 -16.65 -21.72 11.96
CA ASP A 405 -16.03 -22.65 12.91
C ASP A 405 -14.72 -23.27 12.38
N LYS A 406 -14.00 -23.97 13.26
CA LYS A 406 -12.75 -24.68 12.92
C LYS A 406 -12.93 -25.90 12.00
N GLN A 407 -14.14 -26.17 11.52
CA GLN A 407 -14.43 -27.18 10.50
C GLN A 407 -14.79 -26.55 9.14
N GLY A 408 -14.83 -25.21 9.07
CA GLY A 408 -15.20 -24.45 7.87
C GLY A 408 -16.72 -24.39 7.62
N ASN A 409 -17.55 -24.63 8.65
CA ASN A 409 -18.98 -24.34 8.58
C ASN A 409 -19.20 -22.84 8.76
N VAL A 410 -20.17 -22.28 8.03
CA VAL A 410 -20.46 -20.84 7.98
C VAL A 410 -21.75 -20.55 8.74
N TYR A 411 -21.66 -19.72 9.77
CA TYR A 411 -22.76 -19.35 10.64
C TYR A 411 -23.25 -17.96 10.24
N VAL A 412 -24.54 -17.81 9.95
CA VAL A 412 -25.10 -16.61 9.31
C VAL A 412 -26.27 -16.10 10.13
N PHE A 413 -26.22 -14.83 10.56
CA PHE A 413 -27.25 -14.22 11.40
C PHE A 413 -28.00 -13.11 10.63
N HIS A 414 -29.30 -13.29 10.45
CA HIS A 414 -30.13 -12.43 9.60
C HIS A 414 -31.40 -11.92 10.29
N ARG A 415 -31.81 -10.71 9.90
CA ARG A 415 -32.95 -9.96 10.47
C ARG A 415 -34.33 -10.43 9.97
N ALA A 416 -34.37 -11.37 9.01
CA ALA A 416 -35.59 -11.96 8.45
C ALA A 416 -36.58 -10.90 7.93
N GLU A 417 -37.81 -10.79 8.46
CA GLU A 417 -38.76 -9.76 8.01
C GLU A 417 -38.46 -8.36 8.59
N ARG A 418 -37.44 -8.23 9.45
CA ARG A 418 -37.02 -6.95 10.04
C ARG A 418 -36.01 -6.25 9.15
N VAL A 419 -36.21 -4.94 9.02
CA VAL A 419 -35.27 -3.99 8.42
C VAL A 419 -34.85 -3.01 9.51
N TRP A 420 -33.56 -2.71 9.60
CA TRP A 420 -33.09 -1.56 10.37
C TRP A 420 -33.22 -0.32 9.49
N ASP A 421 -34.27 0.46 9.73
CA ASP A 421 -34.49 1.80 9.19
C ASP A 421 -34.56 2.85 10.32
N TYR A 422 -35.02 4.06 10.01
CA TYR A 422 -35.22 5.13 11.00
C TYR A 422 -36.45 4.92 11.91
N ASN A 423 -37.33 3.95 11.61
CA ASN A 423 -38.50 3.59 12.42
C ASN A 423 -38.28 2.36 13.31
N ALA A 424 -37.15 1.66 13.17
CA ALA A 424 -36.86 0.45 13.94
C ALA A 424 -36.89 0.69 15.47
N PHE A 425 -36.45 1.88 15.90
CA PHE A 425 -36.29 2.25 17.31
C PHE A 425 -37.01 3.56 17.65
N LYS A 426 -37.40 3.70 18.92
CA LYS A 426 -37.86 4.96 19.51
C LYS A 426 -36.68 5.84 19.91
N PHE A 427 -36.98 7.08 20.31
CA PHE A 427 -36.00 8.04 20.83
C PHE A 427 -35.33 7.57 22.14
N ASP A 428 -36.02 6.78 22.96
CA ASP A 428 -35.49 6.13 24.18
C ASP A 428 -34.54 4.94 23.88
N ASN A 429 -34.14 4.77 22.62
CA ASN A 429 -33.38 3.64 22.08
C ASN A 429 -34.07 2.26 22.10
N THR A 430 -35.25 2.11 22.69
CA THR A 430 -35.98 0.82 22.69
C THR A 430 -36.58 0.52 21.31
N ILE A 431 -36.68 -0.76 20.94
CA ILE A 431 -37.26 -1.17 19.64
C ILE A 431 -38.76 -0.83 19.59
N ASN A 432 -39.29 -0.46 18.41
CA ASN A 432 -40.73 -0.16 18.27
C ASN A 432 -41.61 -1.42 18.34
N ASN A 433 -41.13 -2.57 17.83
CA ASN A 433 -41.89 -3.81 17.71
C ASN A 433 -41.56 -4.83 18.83
N GLN A 434 -41.65 -4.42 20.10
CA GLN A 434 -41.34 -5.27 21.28
C GLN A 434 -42.28 -6.47 21.48
N HIS A 435 -43.52 -6.39 21.01
CA HIS A 435 -44.52 -7.43 21.24
C HIS A 435 -44.45 -8.61 20.26
N ARG A 436 -43.59 -8.56 19.24
CA ARG A 436 -43.50 -9.57 18.17
C ARG A 436 -42.05 -10.01 17.91
N PRO A 437 -41.53 -11.08 18.53
CA PRO A 437 -40.23 -11.62 18.14
C PRO A 437 -40.26 -12.10 16.69
N ILE A 438 -39.08 -12.27 16.09
CA ILE A 438 -38.93 -12.81 14.73
C ILE A 438 -39.44 -14.25 14.70
N SER A 439 -40.45 -14.54 13.88
CA SER A 439 -41.20 -15.80 13.89
C SER A 439 -40.62 -16.92 13.00
N THR A 440 -39.50 -16.63 12.35
CA THR A 440 -38.69 -17.53 11.53
C THR A 440 -37.34 -17.78 12.19
N ASN A 441 -36.61 -18.81 11.75
CA ASN A 441 -35.20 -18.95 12.14
C ASN A 441 -34.41 -17.74 11.64
N THR A 442 -33.43 -17.29 12.43
CA THR A 442 -32.56 -16.14 12.14
C THR A 442 -31.10 -16.52 12.02
N ILE A 443 -30.72 -17.67 12.57
CA ILE A 443 -29.39 -18.25 12.46
C ILE A 443 -29.48 -19.41 11.47
N VAL A 444 -28.68 -19.36 10.42
CA VAL A 444 -28.55 -20.43 9.41
C VAL A 444 -27.10 -20.88 9.40
N ILE A 445 -26.89 -22.19 9.53
CA ILE A 445 -25.55 -22.80 9.54
C ILE A 445 -25.42 -23.62 8.27
N TYR A 446 -24.43 -23.26 7.45
CA TYR A 446 -24.05 -23.95 6.22
C TYR A 446 -22.79 -24.77 6.46
N ASN A 447 -22.67 -25.94 5.81
CA ASN A 447 -21.35 -26.55 5.66
C ASN A 447 -20.51 -25.79 4.62
N LYS A 448 -19.21 -26.09 4.59
CA LYS A 448 -18.23 -25.57 3.60
C LYS A 448 -18.64 -25.69 2.13
N ASP A 449 -19.61 -26.56 1.82
CA ASP A 449 -20.09 -26.90 0.49
C ASP A 449 -21.43 -26.18 0.14
N GLY A 450 -21.90 -25.27 1.01
CA GLY A 450 -23.09 -24.43 0.78
C GLY A 450 -24.44 -25.07 1.12
N GLN A 451 -24.43 -26.23 1.80
CA GLN A 451 -25.64 -26.93 2.22
C GLN A 451 -26.02 -26.50 3.64
N ILE A 452 -27.29 -26.17 3.86
CA ILE A 452 -27.80 -25.88 5.21
C ILE A 452 -27.76 -27.16 6.04
N ILE A 453 -27.00 -27.15 7.13
CA ILE A 453 -26.92 -28.27 8.09
C ILE A 453 -27.79 -28.04 9.33
N ARG A 454 -28.09 -26.78 9.67
CA ARG A 454 -28.95 -26.42 10.82
C ARG A 454 -29.53 -25.02 10.69
N GLN A 455 -30.71 -24.79 11.27
CA GLN A 455 -31.33 -23.47 11.41
C GLN A 455 -31.97 -23.32 12.80
N LEU A 456 -31.84 -22.15 13.42
CA LEU A 456 -32.36 -21.86 14.76
C LEU A 456 -32.63 -20.34 14.97
N GLY A 457 -33.00 -19.94 16.19
CA GLY A 457 -33.25 -18.54 16.55
C GLY A 457 -34.71 -18.08 16.48
N LYS A 458 -35.61 -18.96 16.04
CA LYS A 458 -37.06 -18.67 15.96
C LYS A 458 -37.65 -18.25 17.30
N ASN A 459 -38.42 -17.17 17.27
CA ASN A 459 -39.08 -16.51 18.41
C ASN A 459 -38.13 -15.92 19.48
N MET A 460 -36.81 -15.93 19.26
CA MET A 460 -35.83 -15.44 20.24
C MET A 460 -35.50 -13.95 20.05
N PHE A 461 -35.28 -13.55 18.80
CA PHE A 461 -34.64 -12.27 18.44
C PHE A 461 -35.63 -11.19 17.99
N PHE A 462 -35.16 -9.93 18.02
CA PHE A 462 -35.92 -8.73 17.71
C PHE A 462 -35.22 -7.82 16.70
N MET A 463 -33.90 -7.70 16.79
CA MET A 463 -33.07 -7.08 15.77
C MET A 463 -31.64 -7.65 15.83
N PRO A 464 -31.40 -8.81 15.18
CA PRO A 464 -30.09 -9.44 15.03
C PRO A 464 -28.97 -8.49 14.61
N HIS A 465 -27.80 -8.66 15.22
CA HIS A 465 -26.58 -7.94 14.87
C HIS A 465 -25.37 -8.89 14.66
N GLY A 466 -24.41 -8.94 15.60
CA GLY A 466 -23.20 -9.77 15.50
C GLY A 466 -23.42 -11.22 15.90
N ILE A 467 -22.54 -12.11 15.43
CA ILE A 467 -22.53 -13.55 15.72
C ILE A 467 -21.09 -14.07 15.76
N GLU A 468 -20.77 -14.87 16.78
CA GLU A 468 -19.47 -15.52 16.95
C GLU A 468 -19.65 -17.00 17.35
N VAL A 469 -18.66 -17.85 17.07
CA VAL A 469 -18.64 -19.27 17.47
C VAL A 469 -17.37 -19.59 18.27
N ASP A 470 -17.53 -19.96 19.54
CA ASP A 470 -16.39 -20.18 20.43
C ASP A 470 -15.69 -21.53 20.22
N ASP A 471 -14.53 -21.72 20.87
CA ASP A 471 -13.71 -22.94 20.83
C ASP A 471 -14.45 -24.24 21.22
N ASN A 472 -15.64 -24.16 21.82
CA ASN A 472 -16.50 -25.29 22.19
C ASN A 472 -17.71 -25.45 21.24
N ASN A 473 -17.79 -24.64 20.19
CA ASN A 473 -18.91 -24.49 19.24
C ASN A 473 -20.20 -23.94 19.87
N ASN A 474 -20.12 -23.15 20.95
CA ASN A 474 -21.26 -22.36 21.40
C ASN A 474 -21.41 -21.12 20.50
N ILE A 475 -22.64 -20.77 20.16
CA ILE A 475 -22.95 -19.62 19.32
C ILE A 475 -23.23 -18.42 20.23
N TRP A 476 -22.41 -17.39 20.13
CA TRP A 476 -22.58 -16.11 20.81
C TRP A 476 -23.21 -15.10 19.83
N VAL A 477 -24.12 -14.25 20.32
CA VAL A 477 -24.84 -13.28 19.47
C VAL A 477 -25.16 -12.00 20.23
N THR A 478 -25.24 -10.89 19.49
CA THR A 478 -25.75 -9.60 19.98
C THR A 478 -27.10 -9.29 19.32
N ASP A 479 -28.08 -8.84 20.11
CA ASP A 479 -29.35 -8.32 19.59
C ASP A 479 -29.55 -6.89 20.09
N VAL A 480 -29.44 -5.94 19.16
CA VAL A 480 -29.59 -4.51 19.43
C VAL A 480 -31.02 -4.12 19.79
N GLY A 481 -32.01 -4.95 19.48
CA GLY A 481 -33.42 -4.77 19.80
C GLY A 481 -33.77 -5.23 21.21
N LEU A 482 -33.11 -6.27 21.70
CA LEU A 482 -33.14 -6.73 23.09
C LEU A 482 -32.23 -5.91 24.01
N HIS A 483 -31.15 -5.32 23.45
CA HIS A 483 -30.01 -4.76 24.19
C HIS A 483 -29.23 -5.81 24.99
N GLN A 484 -29.14 -7.03 24.45
CA GLN A 484 -28.59 -8.19 25.14
C GLN A 484 -27.50 -8.91 24.33
N VAL A 485 -26.60 -9.59 25.04
CA VAL A 485 -25.67 -10.58 24.51
C VAL A 485 -26.13 -11.95 25.01
N LEU A 486 -26.17 -12.95 24.12
CA LEU A 486 -26.66 -14.29 24.45
C LEU A 486 -25.69 -15.36 23.96
N ARG A 487 -25.50 -16.42 24.74
CA ARG A 487 -24.82 -17.66 24.32
C ARG A 487 -25.82 -18.79 24.19
N ILE A 488 -25.74 -19.51 23.07
CA ILE A 488 -26.50 -20.71 22.75
C ILE A 488 -25.51 -21.88 22.71
N PRO A 489 -25.57 -22.86 23.64
CA PRO A 489 -24.59 -23.93 23.67
C PRO A 489 -24.59 -24.83 22.43
N ALA A 490 -23.46 -25.49 22.19
CA ALA A 490 -23.30 -26.46 21.11
C ALA A 490 -24.46 -27.49 21.10
N GLY A 491 -25.15 -27.58 19.95
CA GLY A 491 -26.30 -28.48 19.76
C GLY A 491 -27.57 -28.14 20.56
N LYS A 492 -27.71 -26.95 21.15
CA LYS A 492 -28.93 -26.46 21.80
C LYS A 492 -29.60 -25.34 20.99
N ASP A 493 -30.92 -25.28 20.98
CA ASP A 493 -31.68 -24.24 20.25
C ASP A 493 -32.09 -23.06 21.14
N THR A 494 -31.76 -23.10 22.44
CA THR A 494 -32.08 -22.09 23.45
C THR A 494 -30.81 -21.58 24.14
N PRO A 495 -30.74 -20.30 24.54
CA PRO A 495 -29.59 -19.76 25.25
C PRO A 495 -29.53 -20.30 26.68
N ASP A 496 -28.31 -20.45 27.21
CA ASP A 496 -28.06 -20.82 28.62
C ASP A 496 -27.46 -19.67 29.45
N PHE A 497 -27.00 -18.62 28.77
CA PHE A 497 -26.34 -17.47 29.37
C PHE A 497 -26.73 -16.19 28.59
N ILE A 498 -27.08 -15.14 29.33
CA ILE A 498 -27.62 -13.88 28.80
C ILE A 498 -27.07 -12.73 29.67
N LEU A 499 -26.61 -11.65 29.03
CA LEU A 499 -26.23 -10.38 29.66
C LEU A 499 -27.05 -9.22 29.11
N GLY A 500 -27.23 -8.16 29.92
CA GLY A 500 -28.15 -7.05 29.65
C GLY A 500 -29.58 -7.35 30.09
N GLU A 501 -30.37 -6.33 30.44
CA GLU A 501 -31.81 -6.48 30.69
C GLU A 501 -32.63 -6.27 29.40
N LYS A 502 -33.62 -7.14 29.20
CA LYS A 502 -34.39 -7.23 27.96
C LYS A 502 -35.24 -5.99 27.70
N PHE A 503 -34.96 -5.33 26.57
CA PHE A 503 -35.55 -4.06 26.13
C PHE A 503 -35.18 -2.84 27.01
N VAL A 504 -34.19 -2.94 27.89
CA VAL A 504 -33.74 -1.83 28.76
C VAL A 504 -32.35 -1.36 28.32
N PRO A 505 -32.27 -0.28 27.51
CA PRO A 505 -30.99 0.30 27.11
C PRO A 505 -30.37 1.08 28.27
N GLY A 506 -29.06 0.90 28.47
CA GLY A 506 -28.32 1.61 29.51
C GLY A 506 -26.81 1.72 29.23
N SER A 507 -26.10 2.38 30.12
CA SER A 507 -24.65 2.65 30.02
C SER A 507 -23.87 2.31 31.30
N ASP A 508 -24.53 1.67 32.27
CA ASP A 508 -23.89 1.09 33.47
C ASP A 508 -23.21 -0.26 33.17
N MET A 509 -22.78 -0.99 34.20
CA MET A 509 -22.04 -2.25 34.06
C MET A 509 -22.93 -3.49 33.87
N THR A 510 -24.25 -3.34 33.97
CA THR A 510 -25.25 -4.41 33.85
C THR A 510 -26.12 -4.29 32.58
N HIS A 511 -26.23 -3.08 32.02
CA HIS A 511 -26.96 -2.81 30.78
C HIS A 511 -26.02 -2.47 29.62
N PHE A 512 -26.44 -2.85 28.40
CA PHE A 512 -25.88 -2.35 27.14
C PHE A 512 -26.85 -1.34 26.51
N CYS A 513 -26.40 -0.57 25.53
CA CYS A 513 -27.30 0.18 24.65
C CYS A 513 -26.95 -0.13 23.20
N LYS A 514 -27.69 -1.12 22.67
CA LYS A 514 -27.52 -1.69 21.33
C LYS A 514 -26.08 -2.23 21.13
N PRO A 515 -25.73 -3.35 21.81
CA PRO A 515 -24.43 -3.99 21.68
C PRO A 515 -24.22 -4.48 20.25
N THR A 516 -23.02 -4.23 19.73
CA THR A 516 -22.66 -4.41 18.33
C THR A 516 -22.12 -5.81 18.11
N ASP A 517 -21.10 -6.25 18.84
CA ASP A 517 -20.40 -7.49 18.56
C ASP A 517 -19.80 -8.16 19.82
N VAL A 518 -19.38 -9.42 19.69
CA VAL A 518 -18.83 -10.23 20.79
C VAL A 518 -17.74 -11.18 20.29
N VAL A 519 -16.58 -11.21 20.95
CA VAL A 519 -15.47 -12.15 20.64
C VAL A 519 -14.95 -12.85 21.89
N VAL A 520 -14.58 -14.13 21.76
CA VAL A 520 -14.34 -15.04 22.90
C VAL A 520 -12.92 -15.59 22.88
N LEU A 521 -12.17 -15.36 23.95
CA LEU A 521 -10.83 -15.93 24.15
C LEU A 521 -10.91 -17.42 24.50
N LYS A 522 -9.85 -18.18 24.20
CA LYS A 522 -9.71 -19.60 24.61
C LYS A 522 -9.79 -19.86 26.12
N THR A 523 -9.67 -18.83 26.95
CA THR A 523 -9.87 -18.90 28.41
C THR A 523 -11.35 -18.91 28.83
N GLY A 524 -12.25 -18.57 27.91
CA GLY A 524 -13.66 -18.27 28.16
C GLY A 524 -13.92 -16.82 28.58
N GLU A 525 -12.89 -15.99 28.79
CA GLU A 525 -13.05 -14.53 28.86
C GLU A 525 -13.54 -14.01 27.49
N PHE A 526 -14.34 -12.95 27.48
CA PHE A 526 -14.87 -12.39 26.23
C PHE A 526 -14.98 -10.87 26.27
N PHE A 527 -15.02 -10.26 25.09
CA PHE A 527 -15.21 -8.83 24.91
C PHE A 527 -16.54 -8.57 24.21
N VAL A 528 -17.23 -7.49 24.58
CA VAL A 528 -18.44 -7.00 23.92
C VAL A 528 -18.21 -5.55 23.49
N SER A 529 -18.47 -5.24 22.22
CA SER A 529 -18.59 -3.85 21.77
C SER A 529 -20.00 -3.34 22.03
N ASP A 530 -20.10 -2.19 22.69
CA ASP A 530 -21.36 -1.55 23.07
C ASP A 530 -21.39 -0.17 22.41
N GLY A 531 -21.80 -0.16 21.14
CA GLY A 531 -21.34 0.87 20.19
C GLY A 531 -22.37 1.82 19.59
N TYR A 532 -23.67 1.51 19.55
CA TYR A 532 -24.64 2.37 18.85
C TYR A 532 -25.13 3.57 19.67
N CYS A 533 -25.17 3.46 21.00
CA CYS A 533 -25.42 4.61 21.89
C CYS A 533 -24.19 4.92 22.75
N ASN A 534 -23.55 3.85 23.25
CA ASN A 534 -22.32 3.92 24.02
C ASN A 534 -21.11 3.88 23.06
N ALA A 535 -19.91 4.11 23.56
CA ALA A 535 -18.67 4.10 22.76
C ALA A 535 -17.57 3.36 23.52
N ARG A 536 -17.89 2.14 23.97
CA ARG A 536 -17.04 1.34 24.86
C ARG A 536 -16.92 -0.10 24.38
N VAL A 537 -15.85 -0.74 24.85
CA VAL A 537 -15.67 -2.19 24.85
C VAL A 537 -15.60 -2.65 26.30
N ILE A 538 -16.35 -3.70 26.64
CA ILE A 538 -16.38 -4.29 27.98
C ILE A 538 -15.77 -5.70 27.92
N LYS A 539 -14.82 -5.98 28.81
CA LYS A 539 -14.22 -7.29 29.03
C LYS A 539 -14.92 -8.00 30.19
N PHE A 540 -15.29 -9.26 29.98
CA PHE A 540 -15.96 -10.12 30.95
C PHE A 540 -15.14 -11.37 31.27
N ASP A 541 -15.32 -11.91 32.48
CA ASP A 541 -14.92 -13.28 32.79
C ASP A 541 -15.89 -14.28 32.16
N LYS A 542 -15.51 -15.56 32.14
CA LYS A 542 -16.33 -16.67 31.61
C LYS A 542 -17.68 -16.91 32.30
N ASN A 543 -17.95 -16.20 33.40
CA ASN A 543 -19.18 -16.27 34.18
C ASN A 543 -20.05 -15.02 33.98
N GLY A 544 -19.61 -14.03 33.21
CA GLY A 544 -20.32 -12.76 32.96
C GLY A 544 -20.02 -11.63 33.94
N ASN A 545 -19.01 -11.74 34.79
CA ASN A 545 -18.57 -10.65 35.64
C ASN A 545 -17.72 -9.66 34.83
N VAL A 546 -17.97 -8.35 34.95
CA VAL A 546 -17.15 -7.32 34.31
C VAL A 546 -15.74 -7.31 34.91
N ILE A 547 -14.72 -7.50 34.07
CA ILE A 547 -13.30 -7.35 34.43
C ILE A 547 -12.88 -5.89 34.24
N LYS A 548 -13.19 -5.30 33.07
CA LYS A 548 -12.77 -3.94 32.69
C LYS A 548 -13.69 -3.36 31.62
N THR A 549 -13.81 -2.04 31.58
CA THR A 549 -14.34 -1.31 30.41
C THR A 549 -13.27 -0.34 29.92
N PHE A 550 -13.22 -0.10 28.61
CA PHE A 550 -12.42 0.95 27.99
C PHE A 550 -13.14 1.53 26.77
N GLY A 551 -12.63 2.66 26.27
CA GLY A 551 -13.26 3.43 25.21
C GLY A 551 -14.10 4.61 25.74
N THR A 552 -14.13 5.69 24.97
CA THR A 552 -14.97 6.88 25.22
C THR A 552 -15.55 7.42 23.92
N GLN A 553 -16.57 8.28 24.01
CA GLN A 553 -17.05 9.05 22.85
C GLN A 553 -16.00 10.10 22.43
N ASN A 554 -15.99 10.46 21.15
CA ASN A 554 -15.14 11.52 20.61
C ASN A 554 -15.46 12.89 21.25
N MET A 555 -14.51 13.45 21.99
CA MET A 555 -14.64 14.73 22.71
C MET A 555 -14.22 15.95 21.88
N GLY A 556 -14.14 15.80 20.55
CA GLY A 556 -13.67 16.83 19.61
C GLY A 556 -12.15 16.96 19.53
N GLN A 557 -11.40 16.22 20.36
CA GLN A 557 -9.95 16.14 20.33
C GLN A 557 -9.48 15.29 19.16
N ARG A 558 -8.45 15.74 18.44
CA ARG A 558 -7.83 15.00 17.33
C ARG A 558 -6.34 14.83 17.57
N GLY A 559 -5.77 13.75 17.05
CA GLY A 559 -4.33 13.57 16.94
C GLY A 559 -3.75 14.30 15.73
N ASP A 560 -2.43 14.24 15.58
CA ASP A 560 -1.70 14.85 14.45
C ASP A 560 -2.02 14.19 13.09
N ASP A 561 -2.59 12.99 13.13
CA ASP A 561 -3.17 12.25 12.00
C ASP A 561 -4.55 12.80 11.54
N GLY A 562 -5.15 13.70 12.32
CA GLY A 562 -6.50 14.23 12.11
C GLY A 562 -7.64 13.34 12.58
N TYR A 563 -7.38 12.14 13.12
CA TYR A 563 -8.42 11.26 13.67
C TYR A 563 -8.67 11.57 15.16
N PRO A 564 -9.78 11.10 15.77
CA PRO A 564 -9.99 11.23 17.21
C PRO A 564 -8.89 10.49 17.98
N LEU A 565 -8.56 10.91 19.20
CA LEU A 565 -7.48 10.27 19.97
C LEU A 565 -7.71 8.76 20.15
N PRO A 566 -6.65 7.95 20.33
CA PRO A 566 -6.78 6.51 20.58
C PRO A 566 -7.71 6.20 21.75
N GLY A 567 -8.57 5.19 21.59
CA GLY A 567 -9.64 4.86 22.53
C GLY A 567 -10.88 5.76 22.44
N GLN A 568 -10.87 6.86 21.69
CA GLN A 568 -12.11 7.57 21.34
C GLN A 568 -12.76 6.88 20.14
N PHE A 569 -13.94 6.31 20.33
CA PHE A 569 -14.69 5.58 19.31
C PHE A 569 -15.91 6.36 18.82
N ASN A 570 -16.37 6.02 17.61
CA ASN A 570 -17.62 6.47 17.02
C ASN A 570 -18.31 5.27 16.35
N ILE A 571 -19.09 4.54 17.14
CA ILE A 571 -19.61 3.20 16.87
C ILE A 571 -18.48 2.15 16.73
N PRO A 572 -17.90 1.66 17.85
CA PRO A 572 -17.13 0.42 17.83
C PRO A 572 -18.08 -0.71 17.40
N HIS A 573 -17.83 -1.28 16.22
CA HIS A 573 -18.76 -2.17 15.53
C HIS A 573 -18.26 -3.62 15.61
N GLY A 574 -17.76 -4.21 14.51
CA GLY A 574 -17.16 -5.55 14.52
C GLY A 574 -15.80 -5.60 15.24
N MET A 575 -15.42 -6.77 15.75
CA MET A 575 -14.17 -7.03 16.45
C MET A 575 -13.53 -8.34 16.00
N THR A 576 -12.21 -8.48 16.19
CA THR A 576 -11.49 -9.75 15.98
C THR A 576 -10.31 -9.91 16.94
N LEU A 577 -9.93 -11.15 17.22
CA LEU A 577 -8.87 -11.52 18.15
C LEU A 577 -7.59 -11.94 17.41
N VAL A 578 -6.54 -11.15 17.58
CA VAL A 578 -5.20 -11.37 17.02
C VAL A 578 -4.41 -12.19 18.03
N GLU A 579 -4.66 -13.50 18.03
CA GLU A 579 -4.24 -14.39 19.11
C GLU A 579 -2.72 -14.46 19.32
N ASP A 580 -1.92 -14.39 18.26
CA ASP A 580 -0.45 -14.47 18.33
C ASP A 580 0.18 -13.24 19.01
N LYS A 581 -0.51 -12.09 18.94
CA LYS A 581 -0.07 -10.82 19.55
C LYS A 581 -0.80 -10.52 20.86
N GLN A 582 -1.81 -11.32 21.23
CA GLN A 582 -2.74 -11.07 22.34
C GLN A 582 -3.38 -9.67 22.21
N TRP A 583 -3.87 -9.34 21.01
CA TRP A 583 -4.56 -8.08 20.74
C TRP A 583 -6.04 -8.29 20.39
N LEU A 584 -6.88 -7.34 20.80
CA LEU A 584 -8.23 -7.14 20.30
C LEU A 584 -8.21 -6.00 19.27
N CYS A 585 -8.65 -6.26 18.04
CA CYS A 585 -8.83 -5.25 17.01
C CYS A 585 -10.32 -4.93 16.81
N VAL A 586 -10.66 -3.65 16.73
CA VAL A 586 -12.04 -3.12 16.72
C VAL A 586 -12.25 -2.22 15.51
N ALA A 587 -13.27 -2.48 14.70
CA ALA A 587 -13.71 -1.57 13.64
C ALA A 587 -14.43 -0.36 14.26
N ASP A 588 -13.80 0.81 14.18
CA ASP A 588 -14.28 2.09 14.71
C ASP A 588 -15.05 2.84 13.62
N ARG A 589 -16.33 2.53 13.50
CA ARG A 589 -17.06 2.52 12.22
C ARG A 589 -17.17 3.87 11.58
N GLU A 590 -17.78 4.85 12.25
CA GLU A 590 -18.00 6.19 11.69
C GLU A 590 -16.75 7.09 11.82
N ASN A 591 -15.62 6.52 12.28
CA ASN A 591 -14.28 7.09 12.16
C ASN A 591 -13.46 6.45 11.02
N GLY A 592 -13.98 5.44 10.32
CA GLY A 592 -13.31 4.83 9.16
C GLY A 592 -11.98 4.12 9.45
N ARG A 593 -11.77 3.60 10.66
CA ARG A 593 -10.49 3.00 11.09
C ARG A 593 -10.68 1.67 11.84
N ILE A 594 -9.59 0.92 11.97
CA ILE A 594 -9.45 -0.16 12.97
C ILE A 594 -8.58 0.39 14.11
N GLN A 595 -8.95 0.15 15.36
CA GLN A 595 -8.08 0.37 16.52
C GLN A 595 -7.79 -0.97 17.22
N CYS A 596 -6.53 -1.26 17.52
CA CYS A 596 -6.10 -2.48 18.19
C CYS A 596 -5.49 -2.17 19.56
N PHE A 597 -5.86 -2.99 20.54
CA PHE A 597 -5.52 -2.88 21.96
C PHE A 597 -4.99 -4.23 22.44
N ASP A 598 -4.24 -4.26 23.54
CA ASP A 598 -3.96 -5.52 24.24
C ASP A 598 -5.23 -6.05 24.97
N LEU A 599 -5.16 -7.25 25.54
CA LEU A 599 -6.27 -7.85 26.30
C LEU A 599 -6.60 -7.14 27.63
N ASP A 600 -5.87 -6.07 27.98
CA ASP A 600 -6.17 -5.14 29.07
C ASP A 600 -6.75 -3.81 28.54
N GLY A 601 -6.93 -3.63 27.23
CA GLY A 601 -7.51 -2.43 26.64
C GLY A 601 -6.55 -1.24 26.51
N ASN A 602 -5.23 -1.45 26.60
CA ASN A 602 -4.25 -0.41 26.32
C ASN A 602 -3.95 -0.38 24.81
N PHE A 603 -3.98 0.81 24.20
CA PHE A 603 -3.83 0.98 22.76
C PHE A 603 -2.44 0.57 22.24
N GLN A 604 -2.42 -0.16 21.13
CA GLN A 604 -1.21 -0.70 20.49
C GLN A 604 -0.97 -0.09 19.11
N ARG A 605 -2.02 0.00 18.28
CA ARG A 605 -1.93 0.40 16.86
C ARG A 605 -3.31 0.76 16.31
N GLN A 606 -3.36 1.57 15.27
CA GLN A 606 -4.55 1.76 14.43
C GLN A 606 -4.23 1.55 12.95
N TYR A 607 -5.26 1.31 12.14
CA TYR A 607 -5.17 1.20 10.69
C TYR A 607 -6.27 2.04 10.03
N HIS A 608 -5.91 2.86 9.05
CA HIS A 608 -6.83 3.69 8.27
C HIS A 608 -6.32 3.89 6.83
N PRO A 609 -6.05 2.81 6.06
CA PRO A 609 -5.79 2.93 4.63
C PRO A 609 -6.96 3.61 3.93
N LYS A 610 -6.67 4.41 2.89
CA LYS A 610 -7.65 5.26 2.19
C LYS A 610 -8.86 4.49 1.64
N GLU A 611 -8.70 3.19 1.37
CA GLU A 611 -9.76 2.30 0.90
C GLU A 611 -10.89 2.13 1.93
N PHE A 612 -10.64 2.30 3.24
CA PHE A 612 -11.69 2.25 4.28
C PHE A 612 -12.71 3.39 4.15
N GLY A 613 -12.32 4.52 3.56
CA GLY A 613 -13.15 5.73 3.51
C GLY A 613 -13.50 6.22 4.91
N SER A 614 -14.73 6.71 5.10
CA SER A 614 -15.23 7.18 6.40
C SER A 614 -16.01 6.15 7.20
N ARG A 615 -16.24 4.94 6.67
CA ARG A 615 -17.19 3.96 7.25
C ARG A 615 -16.71 2.53 7.13
N LEU A 616 -16.15 1.98 8.21
CA LEU A 616 -15.69 0.59 8.28
C LEU A 616 -16.63 -0.26 9.16
N PHE A 617 -17.23 -1.32 8.65
CA PHE A 617 -18.24 -2.06 9.41
C PHE A 617 -17.62 -3.21 10.21
N ALA A 618 -16.84 -4.07 9.58
CA ALA A 618 -16.25 -5.23 10.25
C ALA A 618 -14.80 -5.45 9.84
N VAL A 619 -14.11 -6.24 10.67
CA VAL A 619 -12.70 -6.61 10.58
C VAL A 619 -12.55 -8.03 11.12
N GLU A 620 -11.83 -8.88 10.40
CA GLU A 620 -11.53 -10.25 10.77
C GLU A 620 -10.04 -10.56 10.56
N PHE A 621 -9.46 -11.36 11.45
CA PHE A 621 -8.04 -11.71 11.47
C PHE A 621 -7.75 -13.03 10.74
N CYS A 622 -6.64 -13.04 9.99
CA CYS A 622 -6.08 -14.25 9.41
C CYS A 622 -4.59 -14.36 9.80
N PRO A 623 -4.17 -15.45 10.48
CA PRO A 623 -2.79 -15.60 10.97
C PRO A 623 -1.76 -15.93 9.88
N LEU A 624 -2.19 -16.10 8.62
CA LEU A 624 -1.26 -16.37 7.51
C LEU A 624 -0.38 -15.15 7.20
N HIS A 625 0.81 -15.42 6.64
CA HIS A 625 1.78 -14.42 6.19
C HIS A 625 2.25 -13.38 7.24
N GLY A 626 2.08 -13.66 8.54
CA GLY A 626 2.48 -12.78 9.65
C GLY A 626 1.32 -11.99 10.29
N GLY A 627 0.14 -12.07 9.68
CA GLY A 627 -1.10 -11.45 10.14
C GLY A 627 -1.70 -10.52 9.09
N MET A 628 -2.91 -10.85 8.63
CA MET A 628 -3.72 -10.02 7.75
C MET A 628 -5.06 -9.69 8.43
N LEU A 629 -5.59 -8.50 8.16
CA LEU A 629 -6.94 -8.10 8.55
C LEU A 629 -7.81 -7.97 7.29
N PHE A 630 -8.85 -8.80 7.21
CA PHE A 630 -9.89 -8.70 6.19
C PHE A 630 -10.97 -7.78 6.71
N ALA A 631 -11.23 -6.67 6.04
CA ALA A 631 -12.20 -5.67 6.48
C ALA A 631 -13.18 -5.29 5.38
N VAL A 632 -14.37 -4.84 5.76
CA VAL A 632 -15.41 -4.38 4.82
C VAL A 632 -15.86 -2.96 5.16
N ASN A 633 -15.78 -2.08 4.16
CA ASN A 633 -16.29 -0.71 4.25
C ASN A 633 -17.75 -0.63 3.80
N GLY A 634 -18.45 0.47 4.07
CA GLY A 634 -19.86 0.63 3.72
C GLY A 634 -20.24 1.98 3.10
N PRO A 635 -21.49 2.12 2.64
CA PRO A 635 -21.93 3.30 1.88
C PRO A 635 -21.73 4.63 2.61
N ALA A 636 -20.92 5.51 2.00
CA ALA A 636 -20.54 6.82 2.52
C ALA A 636 -21.03 7.99 1.63
N GLY A 637 -22.06 7.76 0.80
CA GLY A 637 -22.64 8.77 -0.11
C GLY A 637 -21.88 8.91 -1.44
N PRO A 638 -22.25 9.90 -2.29
CA PRO A 638 -21.80 9.98 -3.68
C PRO A 638 -20.28 10.15 -3.89
N ASN A 639 -19.59 10.71 -2.89
CA ASN A 639 -18.13 10.94 -2.91
C ASN A 639 -17.38 10.00 -1.94
N GLY A 640 -18.02 8.92 -1.49
CA GLY A 640 -17.41 7.94 -0.59
C GLY A 640 -16.34 7.07 -1.27
N ALA A 641 -15.60 6.31 -0.46
CA ALA A 641 -14.74 5.25 -0.98
C ALA A 641 -15.57 4.15 -1.67
N PRO A 642 -15.03 3.43 -2.66
CA PRO A 642 -15.72 2.31 -3.30
C PRO A 642 -16.08 1.22 -2.28
N VAL A 643 -17.33 0.72 -2.32
CA VAL A 643 -17.79 -0.33 -1.40
C VAL A 643 -17.18 -1.68 -1.82
N GLN A 644 -16.33 -2.25 -0.96
CA GLN A 644 -15.47 -3.40 -1.28
C GLN A 644 -14.96 -4.11 -0.01
N GLY A 645 -14.48 -5.35 -0.19
CA GLY A 645 -13.62 -6.03 0.78
C GLY A 645 -12.17 -5.58 0.63
N ILE A 646 -11.43 -5.49 1.74
CA ILE A 646 -10.11 -4.88 1.82
C ILE A 646 -9.23 -5.78 2.68
N ILE A 647 -8.06 -6.18 2.17
CA ILE A 647 -7.08 -6.97 2.92
C ILE A 647 -5.96 -6.01 3.36
N VAL A 648 -5.70 -5.93 4.65
CA VAL A 648 -4.68 -5.06 5.26
C VAL A 648 -3.58 -5.92 5.88
N ASP A 649 -2.33 -5.62 5.56
CA ASP A 649 -1.15 -6.20 6.19
C ASP A 649 -1.00 -5.65 7.62
N MET A 650 -0.91 -6.51 8.64
CA MET A 650 -0.84 -6.04 10.03
C MET A 650 0.50 -5.38 10.40
N GLU A 651 1.61 -5.72 9.76
CA GLU A 651 2.92 -5.18 10.13
C GLU A 651 3.13 -3.75 9.61
N THR A 652 2.62 -3.46 8.42
CA THR A 652 2.79 -2.19 7.71
C THR A 652 1.52 -1.32 7.68
N GLY A 653 0.34 -1.91 7.87
CA GLY A 653 -0.95 -1.22 7.79
C GLY A 653 -1.41 -0.84 6.39
N ASN A 654 -0.73 -1.33 5.35
CA ASN A 654 -1.10 -1.09 3.96
C ASN A 654 -2.18 -2.05 3.48
N THR A 655 -3.04 -1.56 2.57
CA THR A 655 -3.90 -2.41 1.74
C THR A 655 -3.04 -3.31 0.83
N LEU A 656 -3.12 -4.62 1.02
CA LEU A 656 -2.50 -5.65 0.16
C LEU A 656 -3.29 -5.82 -1.15
N GLU A 657 -4.60 -5.97 -1.02
CA GLU A 657 -5.54 -6.19 -2.12
C GLU A 657 -6.93 -5.70 -1.70
N THR A 658 -7.78 -5.37 -2.68
CA THR A 658 -9.22 -5.17 -2.46
C THR A 658 -9.99 -6.16 -3.33
N PHE A 659 -11.01 -6.79 -2.77
CA PHE A 659 -11.77 -7.87 -3.39
C PHE A 659 -13.25 -7.50 -3.49
N ASN A 660 -13.92 -7.98 -4.54
CA ASN A 660 -15.30 -7.60 -4.82
C ASN A 660 -16.06 -8.65 -5.65
N ASN A 661 -17.39 -8.68 -5.54
CA ASN A 661 -18.22 -9.53 -6.40
C ASN A 661 -18.39 -8.88 -7.81
N GLN A 662 -18.83 -9.65 -8.81
CA GLN A 662 -18.95 -9.16 -10.20
C GLN A 662 -19.86 -7.94 -10.38
N GLN A 663 -20.82 -7.73 -9.49
CA GLN A 663 -21.76 -6.60 -9.52
C GLN A 663 -21.29 -5.41 -8.65
N GLY A 664 -20.22 -5.61 -7.87
CA GLY A 664 -19.82 -4.78 -6.74
C GLY A 664 -20.70 -5.01 -5.50
N LEU A 665 -20.10 -5.14 -4.32
CA LEU A 665 -20.77 -5.04 -3.03
C LEU A 665 -21.52 -3.70 -2.94
N LYS A 666 -22.61 -3.69 -2.18
CA LYS A 666 -23.60 -2.61 -2.11
C LYS A 666 -23.77 -2.09 -0.70
N ASN A 667 -23.83 -2.97 0.29
CA ASN A 667 -23.94 -2.62 1.70
C ASN A 667 -23.48 -3.80 2.59
N PRO A 668 -22.20 -4.21 2.50
CA PRO A 668 -21.65 -5.26 3.34
C PRO A 668 -21.63 -4.78 4.80
N HIS A 669 -21.79 -5.73 5.71
CA HIS A 669 -21.98 -5.48 7.13
C HIS A 669 -20.98 -6.23 7.99
N ASP A 670 -20.61 -7.44 7.56
CA ASP A 670 -19.74 -8.33 8.32
C ASP A 670 -18.93 -9.26 7.41
N VAL A 671 -17.81 -9.78 7.94
CA VAL A 671 -16.81 -10.58 7.21
C VAL A 671 -16.18 -11.67 8.09
N ALA A 672 -16.07 -12.89 7.56
CA ALA A 672 -15.45 -14.03 8.24
C ALA A 672 -14.40 -14.72 7.35
N VAL A 673 -13.41 -15.39 7.95
CA VAL A 673 -12.30 -16.03 7.21
C VAL A 673 -12.06 -17.48 7.67
N ASP A 674 -12.43 -18.44 6.83
CA ASP A 674 -11.89 -19.81 6.91
C ASP A 674 -10.43 -19.77 6.48
N SER A 675 -9.55 -19.57 7.47
CA SER A 675 -8.09 -19.51 7.31
C SER A 675 -7.45 -20.85 6.94
N THR A 676 -8.19 -21.97 7.03
CA THR A 676 -7.67 -23.30 6.64
C THR A 676 -7.74 -23.49 5.13
N ASN A 677 -8.80 -23.00 4.48
CA ASN A 677 -8.98 -23.08 3.02
C ASN A 677 -8.77 -21.73 2.31
N LEU A 678 -8.40 -20.69 3.07
CA LEU A 678 -8.32 -19.28 2.66
C LEU A 678 -9.58 -18.82 1.90
N ARG A 679 -10.74 -18.99 2.55
CA ARG A 679 -12.04 -18.53 2.05
C ARG A 679 -12.55 -17.37 2.87
N VAL A 680 -12.93 -16.30 2.19
CA VAL A 680 -13.57 -15.13 2.82
C VAL A 680 -15.07 -15.18 2.57
N TYR A 681 -15.85 -14.90 3.60
CA TYR A 681 -17.31 -14.77 3.52
C TYR A 681 -17.70 -13.34 3.86
N VAL A 682 -18.56 -12.71 3.06
CA VAL A 682 -19.06 -11.34 3.30
C VAL A 682 -20.58 -11.32 3.21
N VAL A 683 -21.24 -10.67 4.17
CA VAL A 683 -22.70 -10.54 4.23
C VAL A 683 -23.18 -9.11 4.06
N GLU A 684 -24.33 -8.93 3.41
CA GLU A 684 -24.88 -7.60 3.08
C GLU A 684 -26.28 -7.34 3.67
N LEU A 685 -26.50 -6.11 4.17
CA LEU A 685 -27.83 -5.61 4.57
C LEU A 685 -28.76 -5.30 3.39
N ASN A 686 -28.20 -5.22 2.18
CA ASN A 686 -28.87 -5.04 0.89
C ASN A 686 -27.79 -5.38 -0.18
N PRO A 687 -27.97 -6.39 -1.05
CA PRO A 687 -29.22 -7.05 -1.41
C PRO A 687 -29.50 -8.36 -0.63
N ASN A 688 -29.25 -8.40 0.68
CA ASN A 688 -29.47 -9.56 1.54
C ASN A 688 -28.67 -10.81 1.09
N LYS A 689 -27.40 -10.61 0.73
CA LYS A 689 -26.56 -11.65 0.14
C LYS A 689 -25.37 -12.04 0.99
N LEU A 690 -25.02 -13.32 0.90
CA LEU A 690 -23.81 -13.92 1.43
C LEU A 690 -22.93 -14.31 0.24
N TRP A 691 -21.75 -13.72 0.18
CA TRP A 691 -20.75 -13.94 -0.86
C TRP A 691 -19.62 -14.79 -0.31
N LYS A 692 -19.20 -15.81 -1.05
CA LYS A 692 -17.94 -16.54 -0.81
C LYS A 692 -16.90 -16.11 -1.83
N PHE A 693 -15.67 -15.89 -1.35
CA PHE A 693 -14.48 -15.66 -2.15
C PHE A 693 -13.48 -16.79 -1.86
N ASP A 694 -13.24 -17.67 -2.84
CA ASP A 694 -12.12 -18.64 -2.76
C ASP A 694 -10.83 -17.92 -3.19
N MET A 695 -9.94 -17.62 -2.25
CA MET A 695 -8.67 -16.97 -2.55
C MET A 695 -7.69 -17.98 -3.17
N ASN A 696 -6.80 -17.53 -4.06
CA ASN A 696 -6.03 -18.41 -4.92
C ASN A 696 -4.94 -19.21 -4.14
N PRO A 697 -4.87 -20.56 -4.25
CA PRO A 697 -3.84 -21.40 -3.59
C PRO A 697 -2.37 -21.12 -3.94
N LEU A 698 -2.05 -20.10 -4.74
CA LEU A 698 -0.70 -19.53 -4.82
C LEU A 698 -0.32 -18.71 -3.56
N PHE A 699 -1.28 -18.38 -2.69
CA PHE A 699 -1.00 -17.99 -1.30
C PHE A 699 -0.55 -19.18 -0.41
N THR A 700 -0.69 -20.45 -0.87
CA THR A 700 -0.46 -21.65 -0.04
C THR A 700 0.60 -22.63 -0.59
N LYS A 701 1.45 -22.21 -1.55
CA LYS A 701 2.61 -22.99 -2.03
C LYS A 701 3.87 -22.10 -2.15
N ALA A 702 5.05 -22.52 -1.70
CA ALA A 702 5.45 -23.84 -1.22
C ALA A 702 6.28 -23.79 0.08
N VAL A 703 5.93 -24.67 1.02
CA VAL A 703 6.87 -25.25 1.99
C VAL A 703 7.10 -26.71 1.59
N PRO A 704 8.31 -27.07 1.16
CA PRO A 704 8.86 -28.40 1.31
C PRO A 704 9.68 -28.46 2.61
N SER A 705 9.46 -29.54 3.37
CA SER A 705 10.13 -29.93 4.63
C SER A 705 11.61 -29.55 4.76
#